data_AF-A0A1G0AEZ6-F1
#
_entry.id   AF-A0A1G0AEZ6-F1
#
_cell.length_a   1.000
_cell.length_b   1.000
_cell.length_c   1.000
_cell.angle_alpha   90.00
_cell.angle_beta   90.00
_cell.angle_gamma   90.00
#
_symmetry.space_group_name_H-M   'P 1'
#
loop_
_entity.id
_entity.type
_entity.pdbx_description
1 polymer ?
#
loop_
_entity_poly.entity_id
_entity_poly.type
_entity_poly.pdbx_seq_one_letter_code
_entity_poly.pdbx_strand_id
1 'polypeptide(L)'
;MRSLRHAFLVFLTAGVLLGSAFPAAWAQAPSGSLAIATDYELFGTLELAGGGHVTWTLSGEQARLLRMKILGLFDGYPQIPHGFPYYSAATSSIPNGRIDAGEALAYTSFLETELEGESRNEVGTRIGYFLLDRADLFEKDIQGGLERSTSGLLGSDANTTSDLQIRFLFNGYARDPDVPMTLPTRAYADALHSVFRFHQEQAPNLDATTPGHPARPFQTEAPWHVVTAARGLPALWAGNDATGRYDNDTLAITRTYSDPTLFIVPMDLKYASNATASFAYAGHGADANDTLRFEIATGPTFADWTPLLYQGRAALPATPSDDWVNLSFDLSAYVGEEVRFRLVFESDGAGNDAPGFYVRGFAVDAPSTFEGTIHASDAHYVIGLLSFSDIQAGAGAFQLVRTPGGEILLYTATWDADAPPADTVRYQALNGIENPQILFVIMLSAAYFISRSQEAAYARYKEAHPGPYRPAVRKLSWLHTLGKVAIAVLVLFYFVPTALYFVGLRLFVSGPVYVFLALTLALGLGLVSRAYYQQKLEEAPPPATPEDLAAAHAGGGSVPVAPLVAEPLAHCTHCLREIPASDRAYRCTCGSVYHLACASGLMRCSNCRKPIAVEVVRKKISVSMRCESCGEVQAVDEGVDPRTVTCTACGGRLRHLDEGKGYLLVASNPAIAFGWLRDLSKGGKSALVLTPSSPDRLRLEFGLKGVDVLQMSSTAEKGLDPKRLDPVALRAILPLLKKGRGGVLVYDGLEEVIATASLGDVVRFIRKANDMAFVNGVTVLGRVAPGALTPDESKRLSAEFDETLDLAARF
;
A
#
# COMPACT_ATOMS: atom_id res chain seq x y z
N MET A 1 16.36 26.76 22.41
CA MET A 1 16.50 25.64 21.44
C MET A 1 16.43 24.23 22.07
N ARG A 2 16.93 23.97 23.29
CA ARG A 2 16.80 22.64 23.93
C ARG A 2 15.36 22.22 24.29
N SER A 3 14.47 23.17 24.61
CA SER A 3 13.08 22.91 25.00
C SER A 3 12.17 22.44 23.84
N LEU A 4 12.38 22.95 22.61
CA LEU A 4 11.64 22.50 21.42
C LEU A 4 11.98 21.06 21.03
N ARG A 5 13.24 20.63 21.17
CA ARG A 5 13.65 19.24 20.92
C ARG A 5 12.96 18.26 21.85
N HIS A 6 12.76 18.62 23.12
CA HIS A 6 12.08 17.76 24.09
C HIS A 6 10.57 17.71 23.85
N ALA A 7 9.94 18.84 23.49
CA ALA A 7 8.52 18.83 23.10
C ALA A 7 8.30 18.02 21.83
N PHE A 8 9.15 18.18 20.81
CA PHE A 8 9.07 17.41 19.57
C PHE A 8 9.35 15.92 19.80
N LEU A 9 10.34 15.57 20.64
CA LEU A 9 10.58 14.18 21.06
C LEU A 9 9.42 13.60 21.86
N VAL A 10 8.80 14.38 22.76
CA VAL A 10 7.64 13.93 23.54
C VAL A 10 6.42 13.73 22.64
N PHE A 11 6.20 14.59 21.64
CA PHE A 11 5.14 14.42 20.63
C PHE A 11 5.43 13.26 19.66
N LEU A 12 6.69 13.04 19.26
CA LEU A 12 7.09 11.87 18.48
C LEU A 12 6.94 10.59 19.31
N THR A 13 7.34 10.59 20.58
CA THR A 13 7.14 9.42 21.45
C THR A 13 5.67 9.23 21.78
N ALA A 14 4.86 10.28 21.92
CA ALA A 14 3.42 10.13 22.11
C ALA A 14 2.72 9.65 20.83
N GLY A 15 3.16 10.10 19.65
CA GLY A 15 2.69 9.61 18.35
C GLY A 15 3.15 8.19 18.05
N VAL A 16 4.37 7.80 18.47
CA VAL A 16 4.89 6.43 18.39
C VAL A 16 4.23 5.53 19.44
N LEU A 17 3.92 6.04 20.64
CA LEU A 17 3.21 5.30 21.70
C LEU A 17 1.72 5.11 21.37
N LEU A 18 1.09 6.10 20.73
CA LEU A 18 -0.25 5.99 20.15
C LEU A 18 -0.23 5.09 18.90
N GLY A 19 0.83 5.12 18.11
CA GLY A 19 1.05 4.20 16.98
C GLY A 19 1.36 2.77 17.41
N SER A 20 1.99 2.56 18.57
CA SER A 20 2.27 1.24 19.15
C SER A 20 1.13 0.68 20.01
N ALA A 21 0.08 1.48 20.25
CA ALA A 21 -1.16 1.00 20.86
C ALA A 21 -2.05 0.25 19.85
N PHE A 22 -1.63 0.20 18.58
CA PHE A 22 -2.21 -0.70 17.61
C PHE A 22 -1.47 -2.03 17.66
N PRO A 23 -2.15 -3.15 17.96
CA PRO A 23 -1.74 -4.35 17.29
C PRO A 23 -1.87 -4.04 15.79
N ALA A 24 -0.83 -4.31 15.01
CA ALA A 24 -1.11 -4.89 13.71
C ALA A 24 -1.95 -6.11 14.05
N ALA A 25 -3.28 -5.94 14.05
CA ALA A 25 -4.19 -7.04 14.28
C ALA A 25 -4.17 -7.87 13.00
N TRP A 26 -3.05 -8.57 12.79
CA TRP A 26 -3.14 -9.97 12.42
C TRP A 26 -3.85 -10.66 13.58
N ALA A 27 -5.13 -10.35 13.79
CA ALA A 27 -5.99 -11.26 14.46
C ALA A 27 -5.94 -12.50 13.58
N GLN A 28 -5.26 -13.54 14.03
CA GLN A 28 -5.47 -14.87 13.46
C GLN A 28 -6.98 -15.04 13.38
N ALA A 29 -7.46 -15.25 12.16
CA ALA A 29 -8.86 -15.52 11.92
C ALA A 29 -9.29 -16.59 12.92
N PRO A 30 -10.32 -16.38 13.77
CA PRO A 30 -10.86 -17.44 14.59
C PRO A 30 -11.13 -18.67 13.71
N SER A 31 -10.87 -19.86 14.24
CA SER A 31 -10.93 -21.10 13.48
C SER A 31 -12.25 -21.22 12.71
N GLY A 32 -12.19 -21.37 11.38
CA GLY A 32 -13.37 -21.51 10.52
C GLY A 32 -13.87 -20.20 9.92
N SER A 33 -13.07 -19.13 9.89
CA SER A 33 -13.40 -17.87 9.23
C SER A 33 -12.40 -17.46 8.14
N LEU A 34 -12.80 -16.47 7.33
CA LEU A 34 -11.97 -15.83 6.32
C LEU A 34 -11.48 -14.48 6.84
N ALA A 35 -10.18 -14.26 6.89
CA ALA A 35 -9.59 -12.94 7.09
C ALA A 35 -9.12 -12.35 5.76
N ILE A 36 -9.49 -11.09 5.50
CA ILE A 36 -9.09 -10.33 4.33
C ILE A 36 -8.34 -9.10 4.83
N ALA A 37 -7.05 -9.02 4.51
CA ALA A 37 -6.25 -7.84 4.80
C ALA A 37 -5.92 -7.13 3.50
N THR A 38 -6.19 -5.82 3.44
CA THR A 38 -5.86 -4.99 2.29
C THR A 38 -5.04 -3.78 2.71
N ASP A 39 -4.06 -3.45 1.87
CA ASP A 39 -3.33 -2.19 1.95
C ASP A 39 -3.39 -1.50 0.59
N TYR A 40 -3.79 -0.24 0.60
CA TYR A 40 -3.87 0.62 -0.58
C TYR A 40 -2.86 1.75 -0.42
N GLU A 41 -1.86 1.79 -1.29
CA GLU A 41 -0.84 2.84 -1.33
C GLU A 41 -1.08 3.71 -2.57
N LEU A 42 -1.80 4.80 -2.38
CA LEU A 42 -2.24 5.68 -3.45
C LEU A 42 -1.57 7.05 -3.36
N PHE A 43 -1.03 7.50 -4.49
CA PHE A 43 -0.28 8.75 -4.57
C PHE A 43 -0.84 9.61 -5.70
N GLY A 44 -0.99 10.91 -5.43
CA GLY A 44 -1.50 11.83 -6.44
C GLY A 44 -1.78 13.22 -5.91
N THR A 45 -2.25 14.11 -6.77
CA THR A 45 -2.74 15.43 -6.35
C THR A 45 -4.27 15.45 -6.37
N LEU A 46 -4.86 15.22 -7.54
CA LEU A 46 -6.31 15.12 -7.78
C LEU A 46 -6.72 13.77 -8.36
N GLU A 47 -5.81 13.11 -9.06
CA GLU A 47 -5.96 11.74 -9.58
C GLU A 47 -5.00 10.85 -8.79
N LEU A 48 -5.55 9.83 -8.13
CA LEU A 48 -4.76 8.84 -7.41
C LEU A 48 -4.43 7.69 -8.34
N ALA A 49 -3.15 7.34 -8.38
CA ALA A 49 -2.70 6.07 -8.91
C ALA A 49 -1.74 5.43 -7.91
N GLY A 50 -1.71 4.11 -7.90
CA GLY A 50 -0.82 3.38 -7.02
C GLY A 50 -1.14 1.91 -7.08
N GLY A 51 -0.89 1.24 -5.97
CA GLY A 51 -1.11 -0.18 -5.85
C GLY A 51 -1.30 -0.59 -4.41
N GLY A 52 -1.08 -1.86 -4.14
CA GLY A 52 -1.36 -2.41 -2.83
C GLY A 52 -1.27 -3.91 -2.82
N HIS A 53 -1.68 -4.48 -1.69
CA HIS A 53 -1.82 -5.91 -1.56
C HIS A 53 -3.18 -6.28 -1.01
N VAL A 54 -3.62 -7.46 -1.38
CA VAL A 54 -4.72 -8.18 -0.73
C VAL A 54 -4.19 -9.51 -0.26
N THR A 55 -4.48 -9.87 0.98
CA THR A 55 -4.14 -11.16 1.57
C THR A 55 -5.40 -11.81 2.11
N TRP A 56 -5.73 -12.98 1.58
CA TRP A 56 -6.75 -13.86 2.14
C TRP A 56 -6.09 -14.87 3.06
N THR A 57 -6.64 -15.06 4.24
CA THR A 57 -6.24 -16.13 5.17
C THR A 57 -7.50 -16.90 5.56
N LEU A 58 -7.62 -18.14 5.09
CA LEU A 58 -8.70 -19.06 5.40
C LEU A 58 -8.23 -20.04 6.46
N SER A 59 -9.05 -20.29 7.47
CA SER A 59 -8.75 -21.25 8.54
C SER A 59 -9.83 -22.33 8.64
N GLY A 60 -9.46 -23.48 9.20
CA GLY A 60 -10.39 -24.58 9.50
C GLY A 60 -11.23 -25.00 8.31
N GLU A 61 -12.55 -25.00 8.49
CA GLU A 61 -13.52 -25.47 7.49
C GLU A 61 -13.49 -24.64 6.19
N GLN A 62 -13.23 -23.34 6.27
CA GLN A 62 -13.19 -22.48 5.08
C GLN A 62 -11.99 -22.80 4.18
N ALA A 63 -10.84 -23.09 4.78
CA ALA A 63 -9.67 -23.57 4.03
C ALA A 63 -9.95 -24.94 3.39
N ARG A 64 -10.63 -25.82 4.13
CA ARG A 64 -11.04 -27.16 3.66
C ARG A 64 -11.96 -27.06 2.43
N LEU A 65 -13.00 -26.23 2.52
CA LEU A 65 -13.97 -25.99 1.44
C LEU A 65 -13.29 -25.46 0.18
N LEU A 66 -12.42 -24.44 0.31
CA LEU A 66 -11.73 -23.89 -0.85
C LEU A 66 -10.81 -24.94 -1.51
N ARG A 67 -10.04 -25.71 -0.71
CA ARG A 67 -9.22 -26.82 -1.25
C ARG A 67 -10.06 -27.86 -1.98
N MET A 68 -11.22 -28.25 -1.43
CA MET A 68 -12.11 -29.19 -2.11
C MET A 68 -12.62 -28.67 -3.45
N LYS A 69 -12.99 -27.38 -3.53
CA LYS A 69 -13.40 -26.77 -4.80
C LYS A 69 -12.25 -26.79 -5.82
N ILE A 70 -11.04 -26.41 -5.41
CA ILE A 70 -9.84 -26.44 -6.27
C ILE A 70 -9.53 -27.86 -6.74
N LEU A 71 -9.49 -28.84 -5.84
CA LEU A 71 -9.26 -30.24 -6.21
C LEU A 71 -10.34 -30.77 -7.15
N GLY A 72 -11.61 -30.47 -6.87
CA GLY A 72 -12.72 -30.92 -7.72
C GLY A 72 -12.60 -30.40 -9.15
N LEU A 73 -12.30 -29.10 -9.32
CA LEU A 73 -12.28 -28.48 -10.65
C LEU A 73 -10.93 -28.62 -11.37
N PHE A 74 -9.80 -28.47 -10.68
CA PHE A 74 -8.47 -28.40 -11.28
C PHE A 74 -7.70 -29.71 -11.25
N ASP A 75 -7.85 -30.54 -10.21
CA ASP A 75 -7.28 -31.90 -10.14
C ASP A 75 -8.20 -32.91 -10.85
N GLY A 76 -9.52 -32.73 -10.74
CA GLY A 76 -10.53 -33.64 -11.30
C GLY A 76 -10.77 -33.54 -12.81
N TYR A 77 -10.59 -32.37 -13.43
CA TYR A 77 -10.81 -32.18 -14.86
C TYR A 77 -9.54 -31.70 -15.57
N PRO A 78 -9.16 -32.27 -16.73
CA PRO A 78 -8.00 -31.80 -17.51
C PRO A 78 -8.21 -30.44 -18.18
N GLN A 79 -9.46 -30.05 -18.41
CA GLN A 79 -9.87 -28.76 -18.94
C GLN A 79 -11.14 -28.31 -18.22
N ILE A 80 -11.34 -27.01 -18.09
CA ILE A 80 -12.52 -26.46 -17.42
C ILE A 80 -13.80 -26.88 -18.18
N PRO A 81 -14.75 -27.55 -17.51
CA PRO A 81 -15.95 -28.07 -18.16
C PRO A 81 -16.93 -26.96 -18.59
N HIS A 82 -17.85 -27.31 -19.48
CA HIS A 82 -18.86 -26.36 -19.96
C HIS A 82 -19.78 -25.92 -18.81
N GLY A 83 -20.14 -24.63 -18.78
CA GLY A 83 -20.96 -24.03 -17.73
C GLY A 83 -20.16 -23.32 -16.64
N PHE A 84 -18.85 -23.57 -16.53
CA PHE A 84 -17.96 -22.79 -15.67
C PHE A 84 -17.35 -21.59 -16.42
N PRO A 85 -16.94 -20.53 -15.70
CA PRO A 85 -16.02 -19.53 -16.22
C PRO A 85 -14.78 -20.19 -16.81
N TYR A 86 -14.20 -19.61 -17.87
CA TYR A 86 -12.98 -20.13 -18.50
C TYR A 86 -13.11 -21.52 -19.15
N TYR A 87 -14.32 -21.90 -19.59
CA TYR A 87 -14.57 -23.13 -20.36
C TYR A 87 -13.46 -23.42 -21.38
N SER A 88 -13.03 -24.69 -21.44
CA SER A 88 -11.94 -25.22 -22.30
C SER A 88 -10.51 -24.82 -21.93
N ALA A 89 -10.31 -23.93 -20.95
CA ALA A 89 -8.99 -23.62 -20.46
C ALA A 89 -8.36 -24.84 -19.76
N ALA A 90 -7.05 -25.01 -19.92
CA ALA A 90 -6.32 -26.10 -19.29
C ALA A 90 -6.20 -25.86 -17.78
N THR A 91 -6.42 -26.90 -16.98
CA THR A 91 -6.29 -26.86 -15.52
C THR A 91 -4.90 -27.31 -15.04
N SER A 92 -4.10 -27.89 -15.93
CA SER A 92 -2.86 -28.60 -15.60
C SER A 92 -3.05 -29.79 -14.65
N SER A 93 -4.26 -30.38 -14.66
CA SER A 93 -4.66 -31.54 -13.84
C SER A 93 -3.63 -32.66 -13.81
N ILE A 94 -3.31 -33.11 -12.60
CA ILE A 94 -2.58 -34.34 -12.30
C ILE A 94 -3.39 -35.09 -11.24
N PRO A 95 -4.39 -35.91 -11.64
CA PRO A 95 -5.43 -36.43 -10.74
C PRO A 95 -4.85 -37.36 -9.67
N ASN A 96 -4.40 -36.77 -8.57
CA ASN A 96 -3.71 -37.43 -7.48
C ASN A 96 -4.28 -37.05 -6.10
N GLY A 97 -5.30 -36.18 -6.08
CA GLY A 97 -5.99 -35.75 -4.87
C GLY A 97 -5.20 -34.73 -4.04
N ARG A 98 -4.19 -34.08 -4.62
CA ARG A 98 -3.40 -33.00 -4.03
C ARG A 98 -3.28 -31.86 -5.02
N ILE A 99 -3.26 -30.64 -4.51
CA ILE A 99 -3.14 -29.44 -5.35
C ILE A 99 -1.68 -29.28 -5.79
N ASP A 100 -1.41 -29.59 -7.06
CA ASP A 100 -0.08 -29.45 -7.64
C ASP A 100 0.25 -28.01 -8.06
N ALA A 101 1.54 -27.75 -8.33
CA ALA A 101 2.00 -26.41 -8.74
C ALA A 101 1.28 -25.86 -9.98
N GLY A 102 0.99 -26.73 -10.96
CA GLY A 102 0.27 -26.34 -12.18
C GLY A 102 -1.19 -25.98 -11.91
N GLU A 103 -1.86 -26.74 -11.05
CA GLU A 103 -3.27 -26.55 -10.68
C GLU A 103 -3.44 -25.31 -9.81
N ALA A 104 -2.59 -25.13 -8.81
CA ALA A 104 -2.57 -23.92 -7.98
C ALA A 104 -2.30 -22.68 -8.83
N LEU A 105 -1.34 -22.74 -9.76
CA LEU A 105 -1.06 -21.62 -10.68
C LEU A 105 -2.26 -21.29 -11.57
N ALA A 106 -2.93 -22.31 -12.12
CA ALA A 106 -4.12 -22.13 -12.94
C ALA A 106 -5.26 -21.47 -12.14
N TYR A 107 -5.53 -21.95 -10.93
CA TYR A 107 -6.52 -21.36 -10.04
C TYR A 107 -6.20 -19.91 -9.68
N THR A 108 -4.97 -19.61 -9.22
CA THR A 108 -4.59 -18.25 -8.85
C THR A 108 -4.61 -17.30 -10.03
N SER A 109 -4.32 -17.80 -11.24
CA SER A 109 -4.42 -16.98 -12.47
C SER A 109 -5.87 -16.62 -12.78
N PHE A 110 -6.82 -17.54 -12.62
CA PHE A 110 -8.25 -17.23 -12.80
C PHE A 110 -8.78 -16.31 -11.70
N LEU A 111 -8.34 -16.50 -10.45
CA LEU A 111 -8.68 -15.60 -9.35
C LEU A 111 -8.21 -14.16 -9.63
N GLU A 112 -7.00 -13.99 -10.18
CA GLU A 112 -6.50 -12.70 -10.63
C GLU A 112 -7.43 -12.10 -11.70
N THR A 113 -7.75 -12.86 -12.76
CA THR A 113 -8.65 -12.41 -13.84
C THR A 113 -10.07 -12.05 -13.34
N GLU A 114 -10.58 -12.75 -12.32
CA GLU A 114 -11.86 -12.40 -11.68
C GLU A 114 -11.80 -11.06 -10.93
N LEU A 115 -10.68 -10.75 -10.27
CA LEU A 115 -10.45 -9.47 -9.59
C LEU A 115 -10.23 -8.33 -10.58
N GLU A 116 -9.64 -8.61 -11.74
CA GLU A 116 -9.50 -7.65 -12.84
C GLU A 116 -10.83 -7.38 -13.57
N GLY A 117 -11.90 -8.13 -13.26
CA GLY A 117 -13.21 -7.98 -13.92
C GLY A 117 -13.21 -8.38 -15.40
N GLU A 118 -12.11 -8.92 -15.92
CA GLU A 118 -11.95 -9.29 -17.33
C GLU A 118 -12.94 -10.40 -17.72
N SER A 119 -13.24 -11.34 -16.82
CA SER A 119 -14.23 -12.40 -17.06
C SER A 119 -15.65 -11.89 -17.25
N ARG A 120 -15.94 -10.66 -16.78
CA ARG A 120 -17.24 -10.00 -16.92
C ARG A 120 -17.28 -9.00 -18.07
N ASN A 121 -16.21 -8.90 -18.89
CA ASN A 121 -15.99 -7.83 -19.86
C ASN A 121 -16.06 -6.42 -19.23
N GLU A 122 -15.70 -6.32 -17.95
CA GLU A 122 -15.65 -5.07 -17.20
C GLU A 122 -14.22 -4.51 -17.20
N VAL A 123 -14.08 -3.19 -17.02
CA VAL A 123 -12.77 -2.51 -16.95
C VAL A 123 -12.28 -2.50 -15.50
N GLY A 124 -12.20 -3.66 -14.84
CA GLY A 124 -11.79 -3.74 -13.43
C GLY A 124 -12.91 -4.01 -12.42
N THR A 125 -12.56 -4.53 -11.24
CA THR A 125 -13.46 -4.66 -10.09
C THR A 125 -13.45 -3.39 -9.25
N ARG A 126 -14.61 -2.76 -9.06
CA ARG A 126 -14.74 -1.56 -8.24
C ARG A 126 -14.70 -1.92 -6.75
N ILE A 127 -13.80 -1.29 -6.00
CA ILE A 127 -13.70 -1.40 -4.54
C ILE A 127 -13.66 0.01 -3.94
N GLY A 128 -14.83 0.43 -3.45
CA GLY A 128 -15.04 1.79 -2.96
C GLY A 128 -14.83 2.85 -4.05
N TYR A 129 -13.89 3.76 -3.82
CA TYR A 129 -13.52 4.85 -4.75
C TYR A 129 -12.46 4.44 -5.79
N PHE A 130 -11.95 3.22 -5.70
CA PHE A 130 -10.84 2.72 -6.48
C PHE A 130 -11.28 1.58 -7.39
N LEU A 131 -10.64 1.51 -8.56
CA LEU A 131 -10.88 0.47 -9.55
C LEU A 131 -9.66 -0.45 -9.58
N LEU A 132 -9.84 -1.71 -9.18
CA LEU A 132 -8.87 -2.77 -9.43
C LEU A 132 -8.90 -3.08 -10.91
N ASP A 133 -7.98 -2.50 -11.66
CA ASP A 133 -7.74 -2.82 -13.07
C ASP A 133 -6.48 -3.69 -13.16
N ARG A 134 -6.10 -4.07 -14.39
CA ARG A 134 -4.99 -4.97 -14.72
C ARG A 134 -3.87 -4.90 -13.67
N ALA A 135 -3.73 -5.98 -12.93
CA ALA A 135 -2.59 -6.18 -12.07
C ALA A 135 -1.40 -6.39 -13.00
N ASP A 136 -0.52 -5.39 -13.14
CA ASP A 136 0.83 -5.65 -13.64
C ASP A 136 1.56 -6.45 -12.55
N LEU A 137 1.21 -7.74 -12.40
CA LEU A 137 1.89 -8.64 -11.49
C LEU A 137 3.33 -8.83 -11.97
N PHE A 138 4.26 -8.38 -11.13
CA PHE A 138 5.65 -8.84 -11.13
C PHE A 138 5.78 -10.35 -10.82
N GLU A 139 4.69 -11.08 -10.58
CA GLU A 139 4.69 -12.49 -10.14
C GLU A 139 4.35 -13.50 -11.24
N LYS A 140 3.78 -13.09 -12.38
CA LYS A 140 3.54 -13.98 -13.53
C LYS A 140 4.84 -14.51 -14.17
N ASP A 141 6.00 -13.91 -13.83
CA ASP A 141 7.29 -14.14 -14.50
C ASP A 141 8.47 -14.53 -13.56
N ILE A 142 8.23 -14.82 -12.27
CA ILE A 142 9.29 -15.28 -11.36
C ILE A 142 9.18 -16.81 -11.22
N GLN A 143 10.19 -17.55 -11.69
CA GLN A 143 10.34 -18.96 -11.30
C GLN A 143 10.36 -19.07 -9.76
N GLY A 144 9.30 -19.64 -9.17
CA GLY A 144 9.13 -19.75 -7.72
C GLY A 144 8.24 -18.68 -7.05
N GLY A 145 7.52 -17.85 -7.82
CA GLY A 145 6.60 -16.82 -7.28
C GLY A 145 5.38 -17.39 -6.53
N LEU A 146 4.82 -18.50 -7.01
CA LEU A 146 3.60 -19.09 -6.43
C LEU A 146 3.73 -19.46 -4.95
N GLU A 147 4.87 -20.04 -4.51
CA GLU A 147 5.11 -20.39 -3.10
C GLU A 147 5.29 -19.15 -2.20
N ARG A 148 5.59 -17.98 -2.76
CA ARG A 148 5.67 -16.72 -2.02
C ARG A 148 4.30 -16.07 -1.85
N SER A 149 3.43 -16.28 -2.83
CA SER A 149 2.08 -15.71 -2.89
C SER A 149 1.02 -16.65 -2.31
N THR A 150 1.35 -17.92 -2.08
CA THR A 150 0.45 -18.90 -1.49
C THR A 150 1.14 -19.70 -0.39
N SER A 151 0.45 -19.90 0.73
CA SER A 151 0.91 -20.78 1.81
C SER A 151 -0.22 -21.75 2.17
N GLY A 152 0.13 -23.03 2.35
CA GLY A 152 -0.86 -24.08 2.64
C GLY A 152 -1.74 -24.48 1.45
N LEU A 153 -1.44 -24.00 0.23
CA LEU A 153 -2.12 -24.43 -0.99
C LEU A 153 -1.39 -25.58 -1.69
N LEU A 154 -0.11 -25.38 -2.00
CA LEU A 154 0.71 -26.35 -2.72
C LEU A 154 0.86 -27.67 -1.94
N GLY A 155 0.63 -28.79 -2.62
CA GLY A 155 0.76 -30.14 -2.07
C GLY A 155 -0.28 -30.48 -0.99
N SER A 156 -1.26 -29.60 -0.78
CA SER A 156 -2.35 -29.80 0.17
C SER A 156 -3.46 -30.65 -0.44
N ASP A 157 -4.17 -31.37 0.42
CA ASP A 157 -5.35 -32.15 0.09
C ASP A 157 -6.58 -31.61 0.85
N ALA A 158 -7.75 -32.20 0.59
CA ALA A 158 -9.00 -31.83 1.22
C ALA A 158 -9.00 -31.97 2.76
N ASN A 159 -8.06 -32.71 3.36
CA ASN A 159 -8.00 -32.95 4.80
C ASN A 159 -6.83 -32.21 5.48
N THR A 160 -6.08 -31.43 4.72
CA THR A 160 -4.95 -30.66 5.25
C THR A 160 -5.46 -29.61 6.24
N THR A 161 -4.90 -29.62 7.46
CA THR A 161 -5.39 -28.81 8.58
C THR A 161 -4.69 -27.45 8.71
N SER A 162 -3.65 -27.19 7.92
CA SER A 162 -2.97 -25.88 7.93
C SER A 162 -3.89 -24.81 7.38
N ASP A 163 -3.72 -23.58 7.85
CA ASP A 163 -4.36 -22.42 7.25
C ASP A 163 -3.93 -22.28 5.79
N LEU A 164 -4.79 -21.67 4.99
CA LEU A 164 -4.55 -21.35 3.60
C LEU A 164 -4.41 -19.83 3.47
N GLN A 165 -3.29 -19.39 2.91
CA GLN A 165 -3.05 -17.98 2.63
C GLN A 165 -2.81 -17.78 1.13
N ILE A 166 -3.44 -16.75 0.57
CA ILE A 166 -3.22 -16.28 -0.80
C ILE A 166 -2.95 -14.77 -0.69
N ARG A 167 -1.92 -14.26 -1.36
CA ARG A 167 -1.55 -12.85 -1.37
C ARG A 167 -1.33 -12.40 -2.80
N PHE A 168 -2.00 -11.32 -3.19
CA PHE A 168 -1.78 -10.66 -4.48
C PHE A 168 -1.35 -9.21 -4.31
N LEU A 169 -0.50 -8.79 -5.24
CA LEU A 169 -0.18 -7.40 -5.53
C LEU A 169 -1.17 -6.89 -6.58
N PHE A 170 -1.67 -5.67 -6.40
CA PHE A 170 -2.50 -5.04 -7.42
C PHE A 170 -2.07 -3.60 -7.66
N ASN A 171 -2.41 -3.10 -8.85
CA ASN A 171 -2.39 -1.68 -9.14
C ASN A 171 -3.82 -1.17 -9.21
N GLY A 172 -3.98 0.14 -9.16
CA GLY A 172 -5.18 0.76 -9.70
C GLY A 172 -5.19 2.25 -9.48
N TYR A 173 -6.37 2.83 -9.70
CA TYR A 173 -6.54 4.27 -9.75
C TYR A 173 -7.91 4.68 -9.20
N ALA A 174 -7.97 5.89 -8.64
CA ALA A 174 -9.25 6.49 -8.27
C ALA A 174 -9.94 6.99 -9.54
N ARG A 175 -11.15 6.47 -9.80
CA ARG A 175 -11.90 6.83 -11.01
C ARG A 175 -12.76 8.08 -10.81
N ASP A 176 -13.32 8.21 -9.62
CA ASP A 176 -14.34 9.20 -9.31
C ASP A 176 -13.83 10.19 -8.24
N PRO A 177 -14.00 11.51 -8.42
CA PRO A 177 -13.46 12.51 -7.52
C PRO A 177 -14.27 12.70 -6.23
N ASP A 178 -15.47 12.13 -6.12
CA ASP A 178 -16.32 12.19 -4.93
C ASP A 178 -17.20 10.93 -4.86
N VAL A 179 -16.97 10.09 -3.86
CA VAL A 179 -17.67 8.80 -3.72
C VAL A 179 -17.98 8.52 -2.25
N PRO A 180 -19.26 8.32 -1.87
CA PRO A 180 -19.59 7.63 -0.64
C PRO A 180 -19.29 6.14 -0.85
N MET A 181 -18.34 5.59 -0.07
CA MET A 181 -17.97 4.19 -0.15
C MET A 181 -18.39 3.44 1.10
N THR A 182 -18.89 2.23 0.90
CA THR A 182 -19.04 1.21 1.93
C THR A 182 -17.68 0.55 2.13
N LEU A 183 -17.21 0.50 3.37
CA LEU A 183 -15.89 -0.06 3.69
C LEU A 183 -15.89 -1.60 3.65
N PRO A 184 -16.87 -2.30 4.27
CA PRO A 184 -17.06 -3.73 4.04
C PRO A 184 -17.33 -4.02 2.57
N THR A 185 -16.40 -4.72 1.92
CA THR A 185 -16.59 -5.24 0.56
C THR A 185 -16.65 -6.76 0.57
N ARG A 186 -17.68 -7.31 -0.10
CA ARG A 186 -17.76 -8.74 -0.39
C ARG A 186 -16.95 -9.13 -1.63
N ALA A 187 -16.55 -8.17 -2.46
CA ALA A 187 -15.91 -8.43 -3.75
C ALA A 187 -14.68 -9.34 -3.62
N TYR A 188 -13.84 -9.12 -2.61
CA TYR A 188 -12.67 -9.97 -2.36
C TYR A 188 -13.02 -11.38 -1.89
N ALA A 189 -14.08 -11.55 -1.09
CA ALA A 189 -14.50 -12.86 -0.60
C ALA A 189 -15.15 -13.66 -1.73
N ASP A 190 -16.05 -13.02 -2.50
CA ASP A 190 -16.77 -13.67 -3.59
C ASP A 190 -15.83 -14.02 -4.75
N ALA A 191 -14.77 -13.24 -5.01
CA ALA A 191 -13.77 -13.54 -6.03
C ALA A 191 -13.06 -14.89 -5.82
N LEU A 192 -12.78 -15.29 -4.57
CA LEU A 192 -12.20 -16.62 -4.27
C LEU A 192 -13.06 -17.77 -4.79
N HIS A 193 -14.37 -17.55 -4.89
CA HIS A 193 -15.38 -18.55 -5.19
C HIS A 193 -16.02 -18.38 -6.58
N SER A 194 -15.90 -17.21 -7.21
CA SER A 194 -16.53 -16.91 -8.50
C SER A 194 -16.01 -17.76 -9.64
N VAL A 195 -14.74 -18.20 -9.58
CA VAL A 195 -14.14 -19.18 -10.50
C VAL A 195 -14.95 -20.48 -10.58
N PHE A 196 -15.65 -20.85 -9.51
CA PHE A 196 -16.45 -22.08 -9.41
C PHE A 196 -17.96 -21.85 -9.63
N ARG A 197 -18.40 -20.65 -10.03
CA ARG A 197 -19.82 -20.44 -10.35
C ARG A 197 -20.18 -21.31 -11.56
N PHE A 198 -21.39 -21.85 -11.59
CA PHE A 198 -21.89 -22.59 -12.74
C PHE A 198 -23.06 -21.82 -13.36
N HIS A 199 -22.95 -21.51 -14.64
CA HIS A 199 -23.99 -20.87 -15.42
C HIS A 199 -24.05 -21.50 -16.81
N GLN A 200 -25.18 -22.06 -17.17
CA GLN A 200 -25.40 -22.61 -18.50
C GLN A 200 -26.78 -22.20 -19.02
N GLU A 201 -26.79 -21.45 -20.12
CA GLU A 201 -28.00 -21.03 -20.80
C GLU A 201 -28.12 -21.63 -22.20
N GLN A 202 -29.36 -21.79 -22.64
CA GLN A 202 -29.72 -22.20 -23.98
C GLN A 202 -29.56 -21.04 -24.95
N ALA A 203 -28.99 -21.31 -26.13
CA ALA A 203 -28.77 -20.29 -27.13
C ALA A 203 -30.10 -19.59 -27.52
N PRO A 204 -30.16 -18.24 -27.54
CA PRO A 204 -31.41 -17.50 -27.70
C PRO A 204 -32.13 -17.72 -29.04
N ASN A 205 -31.38 -18.12 -30.08
CA ASN A 205 -31.89 -18.30 -31.43
C ASN A 205 -32.15 -19.77 -31.80
N LEU A 206 -31.77 -20.73 -30.96
CA LEU A 206 -31.76 -22.18 -31.28
C LEU A 206 -31.27 -22.47 -32.71
N ASP A 207 -30.21 -21.78 -33.15
CA ASP A 207 -29.81 -21.70 -34.56
C ASP A 207 -28.99 -22.92 -34.99
N ALA A 208 -29.50 -23.68 -35.96
CA ALA A 208 -28.86 -24.88 -36.50
C ALA A 208 -27.57 -24.59 -37.29
N THR A 209 -27.25 -23.32 -37.58
CA THR A 209 -26.07 -22.90 -38.35
C THR A 209 -24.83 -22.58 -37.51
N THR A 210 -24.97 -22.52 -36.18
CA THR A 210 -23.83 -22.37 -35.27
C THR A 210 -23.12 -23.73 -35.12
N PRO A 211 -21.77 -23.82 -35.19
CA PRO A 211 -21.07 -25.08 -34.93
C PRO A 211 -21.33 -25.55 -33.49
N GLY A 212 -22.15 -26.60 -33.35
CA GLY A 212 -22.64 -27.07 -32.04
C GLY A 212 -24.16 -27.00 -31.97
N HIS A 213 -24.78 -28.05 -31.44
CA HIS A 213 -26.21 -28.31 -31.60
C HIS A 213 -27.13 -27.16 -31.15
N PRO A 214 -28.18 -26.82 -31.94
CA PRO A 214 -29.04 -25.65 -31.73
C PRO A 214 -29.79 -25.62 -30.40
N ALA A 215 -30.17 -26.78 -29.87
CA ALA A 215 -30.98 -26.88 -28.66
C ALA A 215 -30.18 -27.00 -27.35
N ARG A 216 -28.85 -26.91 -27.40
CA ARG A 216 -27.98 -27.01 -26.20
C ARG A 216 -28.52 -26.12 -25.07
N PRO A 217 -28.61 -26.62 -23.83
CA PRO A 217 -28.06 -27.88 -23.37
C PRO A 217 -28.95 -29.11 -23.61
N PHE A 218 -30.14 -29.04 -24.22
CA PHE A 218 -30.96 -30.23 -24.52
C PHE A 218 -30.62 -30.89 -25.86
N GLN A 219 -30.69 -32.22 -25.90
CA GLN A 219 -30.53 -33.01 -27.12
C GLN A 219 -31.76 -32.90 -28.02
N THR A 220 -31.56 -32.80 -29.34
CA THR A 220 -32.65 -32.91 -30.31
C THR A 220 -32.82 -34.38 -30.70
N GLU A 221 -33.54 -35.13 -29.86
CA GLU A 221 -33.87 -36.54 -30.10
C GLU A 221 -35.32 -36.64 -30.55
N ALA A 222 -35.59 -37.31 -31.68
CA ALA A 222 -36.96 -37.47 -32.17
C ALA A 222 -37.86 -38.06 -31.05
N PRO A 223 -39.04 -37.48 -30.79
CA PRO A 223 -39.73 -36.45 -31.60
C PRO A 223 -39.39 -34.99 -31.25
N TRP A 224 -38.50 -34.72 -30.30
CA TRP A 224 -38.05 -33.37 -29.96
C TRP A 224 -37.15 -32.77 -31.05
N HIS A 225 -37.58 -31.66 -31.60
CA HIS A 225 -36.82 -30.89 -32.59
C HIS A 225 -37.11 -29.39 -32.43
N VAL A 226 -36.30 -28.56 -33.09
CA VAL A 226 -36.43 -27.10 -33.02
C VAL A 226 -37.40 -26.63 -34.10
N VAL A 227 -38.43 -25.88 -33.68
CA VAL A 227 -39.42 -25.26 -34.56
C VAL A 227 -39.54 -23.77 -34.28
N THR A 228 -40.24 -23.06 -35.16
CA THR A 228 -40.64 -21.67 -34.92
C THR A 228 -42.08 -21.66 -34.38
N ALA A 229 -42.23 -21.38 -33.09
CA ALA A 229 -43.51 -21.25 -32.43
C ALA A 229 -44.20 -19.91 -32.77
N ALA A 230 -45.39 -19.67 -32.19
CA ALA A 230 -46.13 -18.43 -32.36
C ALA A 230 -45.26 -17.19 -32.09
N ARG A 231 -45.51 -16.10 -32.85
CA ARG A 231 -44.74 -14.84 -32.81
C ARG A 231 -43.28 -14.94 -33.31
N GLY A 232 -42.94 -16.01 -34.06
CA GLY A 232 -41.62 -16.15 -34.69
C GLY A 232 -40.52 -16.59 -33.72
N LEU A 233 -40.91 -17.15 -32.57
CA LEU A 233 -40.00 -17.52 -31.49
C LEU A 233 -39.51 -18.96 -31.68
N PRO A 234 -38.18 -19.21 -31.78
CA PRO A 234 -37.67 -20.57 -31.84
C PRO A 234 -37.95 -21.30 -30.53
N ALA A 235 -38.36 -22.57 -30.61
CA ALA A 235 -38.67 -23.41 -29.45
C ALA A 235 -38.36 -24.88 -29.72
N LEU A 236 -38.06 -25.62 -28.65
CA LEU A 236 -38.01 -27.07 -28.65
C LEU A 236 -39.44 -27.61 -28.55
N TRP A 237 -39.79 -28.55 -29.42
CA TRP A 237 -41.14 -29.09 -29.52
C TRP A 237 -41.12 -30.59 -29.83
N ALA A 238 -41.95 -31.35 -29.11
CA ALA A 238 -42.19 -32.77 -29.36
C ALA A 238 -43.49 -32.93 -30.15
N GLY A 239 -43.42 -32.76 -31.46
CA GLY A 239 -44.57 -33.00 -32.32
C GLY A 239 -44.21 -33.32 -33.75
N ASN A 240 -45.20 -33.25 -34.62
CA ASN A 240 -45.10 -33.68 -36.01
C ASN A 240 -45.36 -32.50 -36.94
N ASP A 241 -44.31 -32.05 -37.63
CA ASP A 241 -44.36 -30.90 -38.56
C ASP A 241 -45.43 -31.05 -39.65
N ALA A 242 -45.75 -32.30 -40.05
CA ALA A 242 -46.74 -32.54 -41.09
C ALA A 242 -48.18 -32.29 -40.61
N THR A 243 -48.44 -32.49 -39.32
CA THR A 243 -49.78 -32.35 -38.73
C THR A 243 -49.94 -31.08 -37.90
N GLY A 244 -48.82 -30.45 -37.49
CA GLY A 244 -48.79 -29.33 -36.55
C GLY A 244 -49.22 -29.71 -35.13
N ARG A 245 -49.21 -31.01 -34.79
CA ARG A 245 -49.70 -31.60 -33.54
C ARG A 245 -48.72 -32.66 -33.04
N TYR A 246 -48.81 -33.05 -31.77
CA TYR A 246 -48.06 -34.20 -31.27
C TYR A 246 -48.70 -35.52 -31.71
N ASP A 247 -47.88 -36.57 -31.81
CA ASP A 247 -48.37 -37.92 -32.05
C ASP A 247 -48.96 -38.49 -30.76
N ASN A 248 -50.13 -39.12 -30.85
CA ASN A 248 -50.82 -39.69 -29.69
C ASN A 248 -50.15 -41.00 -29.22
N ASP A 249 -50.42 -41.46 -28.00
CA ASP A 249 -49.79 -42.66 -27.40
C ASP A 249 -48.25 -42.60 -27.46
N THR A 250 -47.71 -41.40 -27.23
CA THR A 250 -46.28 -41.10 -27.38
C THR A 250 -45.66 -40.71 -26.06
N LEU A 251 -44.50 -41.30 -25.79
CA LEU A 251 -43.58 -40.89 -24.72
C LEU A 251 -42.36 -40.23 -25.34
N ALA A 252 -42.35 -38.89 -25.35
CA ALA A 252 -41.28 -38.08 -25.91
C ALA A 252 -40.35 -37.59 -24.80
N ILE A 253 -39.11 -38.08 -24.79
CA ILE A 253 -38.11 -37.68 -23.80
C ILE A 253 -36.94 -36.99 -24.51
N THR A 254 -36.50 -35.86 -23.97
CA THR A 254 -35.21 -35.25 -24.32
C THR A 254 -34.43 -34.94 -23.06
N ARG A 255 -33.12 -35.14 -23.11
CA ARG A 255 -32.21 -35.00 -21.97
C ARG A 255 -31.19 -33.90 -22.26
N THR A 256 -30.58 -33.37 -21.21
CA THR A 256 -29.42 -32.50 -21.36
C THR A 256 -28.24 -33.28 -21.96
N TYR A 257 -27.46 -32.63 -22.83
CA TYR A 257 -26.31 -33.20 -23.54
C TYR A 257 -25.32 -33.84 -22.58
N SER A 258 -24.75 -34.92 -23.06
CA SER A 258 -23.52 -35.52 -22.55
C SER A 258 -22.45 -35.43 -23.63
N ASP A 259 -21.33 -34.73 -23.40
CA ASP A 259 -20.25 -34.64 -24.39
C ASP A 259 -19.62 -36.03 -24.65
N PRO A 260 -19.62 -36.54 -25.90
CA PRO A 260 -19.09 -37.86 -26.21
C PRO A 260 -17.57 -37.89 -26.46
N THR A 261 -16.91 -36.73 -26.54
CA THR A 261 -15.45 -36.61 -26.80
C THR A 261 -14.64 -36.22 -25.57
N LEU A 262 -15.25 -35.54 -24.58
CA LEU A 262 -14.64 -35.12 -23.32
C LEU A 262 -15.12 -35.92 -22.09
N PHE A 263 -15.79 -37.05 -22.29
CA PHE A 263 -16.66 -37.70 -21.30
C PHE A 263 -17.84 -36.81 -20.91
N ILE A 264 -18.93 -37.44 -20.49
CA ILE A 264 -20.16 -36.76 -20.13
C ILE A 264 -19.87 -35.70 -19.05
N VAL A 265 -20.03 -34.42 -19.36
CA VAL A 265 -19.97 -33.36 -18.35
C VAL A 265 -21.39 -33.14 -17.82
N PRO A 266 -21.79 -33.73 -16.68
CA PRO A 266 -23.03 -33.36 -16.02
C PRO A 266 -22.99 -31.88 -15.63
N MET A 267 -24.16 -31.31 -15.36
CA MET A 267 -24.21 -29.98 -14.76
C MET A 267 -23.71 -30.12 -13.32
N ASP A 268 -22.52 -29.60 -13.05
CA ASP A 268 -21.81 -29.82 -11.81
C ASP A 268 -22.19 -28.72 -10.80
N LEU A 269 -23.03 -29.09 -9.82
CA LEU A 269 -23.48 -28.20 -8.75
C LEU A 269 -22.67 -28.42 -7.46
N LYS A 270 -21.56 -29.18 -7.50
CA LYS A 270 -20.74 -29.50 -6.31
C LYS A 270 -20.18 -28.26 -5.62
N TYR A 271 -19.98 -27.17 -6.36
CA TYR A 271 -19.34 -25.95 -5.86
C TYR A 271 -20.32 -24.84 -5.52
N ALA A 272 -21.59 -25.01 -5.86
CA ALA A 272 -22.61 -23.98 -5.73
C ALA A 272 -22.97 -23.70 -4.27
N SER A 273 -23.40 -22.47 -4.00
CA SER A 273 -24.01 -22.03 -2.73
C SER A 273 -25.52 -22.21 -2.76
N ASN A 274 -26.12 -21.92 -3.92
CA ASN A 274 -27.51 -22.22 -4.25
C ASN A 274 -27.58 -22.55 -5.74
N ALA A 275 -28.72 -23.06 -6.19
CA ALA A 275 -28.91 -23.38 -7.61
C ALA A 275 -30.36 -23.22 -8.02
N THR A 276 -30.57 -22.77 -9.26
CA THR A 276 -31.88 -22.63 -9.87
C THR A 276 -31.85 -23.14 -11.31
N ALA A 277 -32.94 -23.76 -11.75
CA ALA A 277 -33.18 -24.05 -13.16
C ALA A 277 -34.40 -23.26 -13.62
N SER A 278 -34.33 -22.66 -14.81
CA SER A 278 -35.42 -21.89 -15.39
C SER A 278 -35.59 -22.21 -16.86
N PHE A 279 -36.82 -22.06 -17.36
CA PHE A 279 -37.14 -22.08 -18.79
C PHE A 279 -38.53 -21.48 -19.01
N ALA A 280 -38.83 -21.10 -20.24
CA ALA A 280 -40.16 -20.68 -20.65
C ALA A 280 -40.88 -21.82 -21.39
N TYR A 281 -42.19 -21.95 -21.18
CA TYR A 281 -43.02 -22.87 -21.94
C TYR A 281 -44.35 -22.24 -22.38
N ALA A 282 -44.95 -22.81 -23.42
CA ALA A 282 -46.29 -22.46 -23.87
C ALA A 282 -47.00 -23.70 -24.44
N GLY A 283 -48.33 -23.78 -24.33
CA GLY A 283 -49.14 -24.82 -24.96
C GLY A 283 -49.81 -25.78 -23.97
N HIS A 284 -50.44 -26.81 -24.53
CA HIS A 284 -51.29 -27.76 -23.80
C HIS A 284 -51.40 -29.08 -24.55
N GLY A 285 -51.67 -30.15 -23.79
CA GLY A 285 -52.14 -31.43 -24.31
C GLY A 285 -53.64 -31.40 -24.64
N ALA A 286 -54.16 -32.44 -25.29
CA ALA A 286 -55.57 -32.53 -25.66
C ALA A 286 -56.47 -32.73 -24.43
N ASP A 287 -55.97 -33.43 -23.40
CA ASP A 287 -56.64 -33.53 -22.11
C ASP A 287 -55.67 -33.54 -20.90
N ALA A 288 -56.18 -33.90 -19.73
CA ALA A 288 -55.44 -33.85 -18.46
C ALA A 288 -54.36 -34.94 -18.32
N ASN A 289 -54.39 -35.98 -19.15
CA ASN A 289 -53.42 -37.08 -19.14
C ASN A 289 -52.23 -36.81 -20.07
N ASP A 290 -52.37 -35.88 -21.01
CA ASP A 290 -51.30 -35.39 -21.86
C ASP A 290 -50.45 -34.37 -21.09
N THR A 291 -49.33 -34.82 -20.52
CA THR A 291 -48.56 -34.02 -19.56
C THR A 291 -47.14 -33.74 -20.01
N LEU A 292 -46.66 -32.53 -19.72
CA LEU A 292 -45.24 -32.19 -19.75
C LEU A 292 -44.70 -32.14 -18.32
N ARG A 293 -43.62 -32.88 -18.07
CA ARG A 293 -42.88 -32.88 -16.79
C ARG A 293 -41.44 -32.47 -17.01
N PHE A 294 -40.87 -31.83 -15.99
CA PHE A 294 -39.46 -31.53 -15.91
C PHE A 294 -38.84 -32.35 -14.78
N GLU A 295 -37.84 -33.16 -15.10
CA GLU A 295 -37.29 -34.14 -14.17
C GLU A 295 -35.78 -33.98 -14.05
N ILE A 296 -35.24 -34.30 -12.88
CA ILE A 296 -33.83 -34.22 -12.53
C ILE A 296 -33.32 -35.60 -12.08
N ALA A 297 -32.08 -35.92 -12.42
CA ALA A 297 -31.35 -37.08 -11.91
C ALA A 297 -29.97 -36.67 -11.40
N THR A 298 -29.52 -37.30 -10.32
CA THR A 298 -28.19 -37.08 -9.73
C THR A 298 -27.17 -38.14 -10.20
N GLY A 299 -25.91 -37.75 -10.22
CA GLY A 299 -24.78 -38.62 -10.54
C GLY A 299 -24.47 -39.62 -9.43
N PRO A 300 -23.55 -40.57 -9.69
CA PRO A 300 -22.83 -40.77 -10.95
C PRO A 300 -23.59 -41.62 -11.98
N THR A 301 -24.69 -42.30 -11.60
CA THR A 301 -25.43 -43.22 -12.49
C THR A 301 -26.51 -42.54 -13.30
N PHE A 302 -27.09 -41.44 -12.81
CA PHE A 302 -28.21 -40.72 -13.44
C PHE A 302 -29.41 -41.63 -13.77
N ALA A 303 -29.61 -42.67 -12.95
CA ALA A 303 -30.62 -43.71 -13.18
C ALA A 303 -32.00 -43.31 -12.63
N ASP A 304 -32.01 -42.63 -11.49
CA ASP A 304 -33.23 -42.27 -10.75
C ASP A 304 -33.65 -40.85 -11.09
N TRP A 305 -34.83 -40.70 -11.71
CA TRP A 305 -35.36 -39.42 -12.16
C TRP A 305 -36.51 -38.96 -11.25
N THR A 306 -36.37 -37.75 -10.72
CA THR A 306 -37.34 -37.14 -9.81
C THR A 306 -38.02 -35.96 -10.50
N PRO A 307 -39.36 -35.86 -10.50
CA PRO A 307 -40.04 -34.70 -11.04
C PRO A 307 -39.84 -33.46 -10.16
N LEU A 308 -39.48 -32.35 -10.80
CA LEU A 308 -39.44 -31.04 -10.16
C LEU A 308 -40.83 -30.44 -10.14
N LEU A 309 -41.25 -29.97 -8.96
CA LEU A 309 -42.61 -29.53 -8.74
C LEU A 309 -42.76 -28.04 -9.05
N TYR A 310 -43.72 -27.70 -9.89
CA TYR A 310 -44.16 -26.32 -10.11
C TYR A 310 -45.51 -26.11 -9.43
N GLN A 311 -45.58 -25.15 -8.49
CA GLN A 311 -46.79 -24.89 -7.69
C GLN A 311 -47.36 -26.17 -7.02
N GLY A 312 -46.46 -27.08 -6.59
CA GLY A 312 -46.82 -28.35 -5.96
C GLY A 312 -47.27 -29.46 -6.92
N ARG A 313 -47.12 -29.29 -8.24
CA ARG A 313 -47.52 -30.26 -9.27
C ARG A 313 -46.32 -30.72 -10.10
N ALA A 314 -46.27 -32.01 -10.44
CA ALA A 314 -45.24 -32.57 -11.32
C ALA A 314 -45.49 -32.27 -12.81
N ALA A 315 -46.76 -32.24 -13.22
CA ALA A 315 -47.17 -31.86 -14.57
C ALA A 315 -47.39 -30.35 -14.67
N LEU A 316 -46.89 -29.76 -15.76
CA LEU A 316 -47.05 -28.34 -16.04
C LEU A 316 -48.51 -28.03 -16.44
N PRO A 317 -49.09 -26.92 -15.96
CA PRO A 317 -50.43 -26.49 -16.37
C PRO A 317 -50.53 -26.18 -17.87
N ALA A 318 -51.73 -26.34 -18.43
CA ALA A 318 -52.03 -25.91 -19.79
C ALA A 318 -51.97 -24.38 -19.92
N THR A 319 -51.38 -23.90 -21.01
CA THR A 319 -51.40 -22.48 -21.40
C THR A 319 -51.75 -22.34 -22.90
N PRO A 320 -52.26 -21.18 -23.34
CA PRO A 320 -52.35 -20.87 -24.76
C PRO A 320 -50.98 -20.96 -25.45
N SER A 321 -50.94 -21.42 -26.71
CA SER A 321 -49.68 -21.62 -27.44
C SER A 321 -48.91 -20.32 -27.75
N ASP A 322 -49.52 -19.14 -27.54
CA ASP A 322 -48.89 -17.82 -27.69
C ASP A 322 -48.64 -17.11 -26.34
N ASP A 323 -49.00 -17.74 -25.21
CA ASP A 323 -48.81 -17.23 -23.86
C ASP A 323 -47.67 -17.99 -23.16
N TRP A 324 -46.50 -17.37 -23.19
CA TRP A 324 -45.26 -17.93 -22.64
C TRP A 324 -45.19 -17.70 -21.14
N VAL A 325 -45.08 -18.78 -20.38
CA VAL A 325 -44.91 -18.75 -18.93
C VAL A 325 -43.46 -19.10 -18.58
N ASN A 326 -42.81 -18.22 -17.81
CA ASN A 326 -41.47 -18.45 -17.27
C ASN A 326 -41.55 -19.28 -16.00
N LEU A 327 -40.81 -20.37 -15.96
CA LEU A 327 -40.67 -21.26 -14.82
C LEU A 327 -39.32 -21.05 -14.14
N SER A 328 -39.30 -21.21 -12.82
CA SER A 328 -38.10 -21.28 -12.01
C SER A 328 -38.27 -22.37 -10.96
N PHE A 329 -37.29 -23.26 -10.88
CA PHE A 329 -37.22 -24.40 -9.98
C PHE A 329 -36.04 -24.21 -9.04
N ASP A 330 -36.30 -24.30 -7.74
CA ASP A 330 -35.27 -24.31 -6.71
C ASP A 330 -34.54 -25.67 -6.72
N LEU A 331 -33.22 -25.62 -6.90
CA LEU A 331 -32.35 -26.78 -6.92
C LEU A 331 -31.46 -26.87 -5.68
N SER A 332 -31.72 -26.09 -4.64
CA SER A 332 -30.88 -26.06 -3.43
C SER A 332 -30.70 -27.43 -2.78
N ALA A 333 -31.68 -28.34 -2.91
CA ALA A 333 -31.59 -29.72 -2.42
C ALA A 333 -30.58 -30.60 -3.19
N TYR A 334 -30.11 -30.14 -4.35
CA TYR A 334 -29.17 -30.82 -5.23
C TYR A 334 -27.80 -30.11 -5.29
N VAL A 335 -27.60 -29.06 -4.48
CA VAL A 335 -26.26 -28.46 -4.27
C VAL A 335 -25.34 -29.52 -3.68
N GLY A 336 -24.11 -29.61 -4.19
CA GLY A 336 -23.18 -30.69 -3.82
C GLY A 336 -23.22 -31.89 -4.76
N GLU A 337 -24.15 -31.95 -5.72
CA GLU A 337 -24.32 -33.08 -6.64
C GLU A 337 -23.98 -32.72 -8.09
N GLU A 338 -23.71 -33.75 -8.89
CA GLU A 338 -23.74 -33.65 -10.35
C GLU A 338 -25.15 -33.97 -10.84
N VAL A 339 -25.73 -33.15 -11.71
CA VAL A 339 -27.12 -33.32 -12.14
C VAL A 339 -27.30 -33.38 -13.65
N ARG A 340 -28.41 -34.00 -14.06
CA ARG A 340 -28.94 -33.94 -15.42
C ARG A 340 -30.42 -33.64 -15.40
N PHE A 341 -30.90 -33.00 -16.45
CA PHE A 341 -32.30 -32.70 -16.62
C PHE A 341 -32.88 -33.41 -17.83
N ARG A 342 -34.19 -33.67 -17.78
CA ARG A 342 -34.95 -34.12 -18.93
C ARG A 342 -36.34 -33.50 -18.96
N LEU A 343 -36.84 -33.32 -20.17
CA LEU A 343 -38.24 -33.02 -20.43
C LEU A 343 -38.93 -34.33 -20.83
N VAL A 344 -40.07 -34.61 -20.21
CA VAL A 344 -40.89 -35.79 -20.49
C VAL A 344 -42.27 -35.32 -20.89
N PHE A 345 -42.59 -35.49 -22.17
CA PHE A 345 -43.96 -35.34 -22.67
C PHE A 345 -44.57 -36.73 -22.83
N GLU A 346 -45.71 -36.97 -22.20
CA GLU A 346 -46.41 -38.25 -22.19
C GLU A 346 -47.86 -38.03 -22.60
N SER A 347 -48.33 -38.81 -23.58
CA SER A 347 -49.69 -38.80 -24.09
C SER A 347 -50.35 -40.15 -23.91
N ASP A 348 -51.65 -40.17 -23.58
CA ASP A 348 -52.37 -41.37 -23.12
C ASP A 348 -53.10 -42.17 -24.21
N GLY A 349 -53.00 -41.76 -25.48
CA GLY A 349 -53.70 -42.42 -26.57
C GLY A 349 -55.12 -41.91 -26.82
N ALA A 350 -55.59 -40.87 -26.12
CA ALA A 350 -56.89 -40.25 -26.30
C ALA A 350 -56.79 -38.75 -26.64
N GLY A 351 -57.46 -38.32 -27.73
CA GLY A 351 -57.37 -36.94 -28.20
C GLY A 351 -56.02 -36.62 -28.87
N ASN A 352 -56.05 -35.87 -29.98
CA ASN A 352 -54.83 -35.41 -30.66
C ASN A 352 -55.03 -34.03 -31.30
N ASP A 353 -55.96 -33.24 -30.76
CA ASP A 353 -56.35 -31.96 -31.37
C ASP A 353 -55.49 -30.78 -30.92
N ALA A 354 -54.51 -30.99 -30.04
CA ALA A 354 -53.68 -29.94 -29.48
C ALA A 354 -52.25 -29.93 -30.05
N PRO A 355 -51.61 -28.74 -30.11
CA PRO A 355 -50.24 -28.61 -30.60
C PRO A 355 -49.19 -29.18 -29.64
N GLY A 356 -49.54 -29.48 -28.39
CA GLY A 356 -48.58 -29.90 -27.36
C GLY A 356 -47.88 -28.71 -26.72
N PHE A 357 -46.68 -28.95 -26.18
CA PHE A 357 -45.91 -27.96 -25.43
C PHE A 357 -44.65 -27.52 -26.16
N TYR A 358 -44.41 -26.21 -26.19
CA TYR A 358 -43.20 -25.57 -26.69
C TYR A 358 -42.33 -25.14 -25.50
N VAL A 359 -41.03 -25.37 -25.56
CA VAL A 359 -40.07 -25.04 -24.49
C VAL A 359 -38.90 -24.21 -25.05
N ARG A 360 -38.46 -23.17 -24.35
CA ARG A 360 -37.31 -22.36 -24.74
C ARG A 360 -36.62 -21.70 -23.55
N GLY A 361 -35.44 -21.14 -23.79
CA GLY A 361 -34.74 -20.30 -22.82
C GLY A 361 -34.34 -21.06 -21.56
N PHE A 362 -33.98 -22.33 -21.71
CA PHE A 362 -33.49 -23.11 -20.58
C PHE A 362 -32.21 -22.52 -20.03
N ALA A 363 -32.14 -22.33 -18.72
CA ALA A 363 -30.93 -21.87 -18.04
C ALA A 363 -30.79 -22.53 -16.67
N VAL A 364 -29.56 -22.85 -16.29
CA VAL A 364 -29.19 -23.23 -14.93
C VAL A 364 -28.23 -22.17 -14.40
N ASP A 365 -28.58 -21.61 -13.24
CA ASP A 365 -27.76 -20.64 -12.53
C ASP A 365 -27.46 -21.16 -11.13
N ALA A 366 -26.18 -21.36 -10.85
CA ALA A 366 -25.68 -21.95 -9.62
C ALA A 366 -24.43 -21.18 -9.16
N PRO A 367 -24.60 -20.01 -8.53
CA PRO A 367 -23.49 -19.20 -8.06
C PRO A 367 -22.72 -19.93 -6.95
N SER A 368 -21.42 -19.64 -6.88
CA SER A 368 -20.54 -20.08 -5.80
C SER A 368 -20.07 -18.82 -5.07
N THR A 369 -20.53 -18.62 -3.85
CA THR A 369 -20.24 -17.45 -3.03
C THR A 369 -19.60 -17.86 -1.70
N PHE A 370 -18.93 -16.92 -1.04
CA PHE A 370 -18.43 -17.18 0.30
C PHE A 370 -19.59 -17.19 1.32
N GLU A 371 -19.61 -18.17 2.20
CA GLU A 371 -20.57 -18.29 3.30
C GLU A 371 -19.82 -18.39 4.64
N GLY A 372 -20.24 -17.58 5.62
CA GLY A 372 -19.67 -17.55 6.96
C GLY A 372 -19.10 -16.19 7.35
N THR A 373 -18.27 -16.19 8.38
CA THR A 373 -17.74 -14.97 8.98
C THR A 373 -16.49 -14.47 8.25
N ILE A 374 -16.48 -13.17 7.96
CA ILE A 374 -15.38 -12.41 7.35
C ILE A 374 -14.80 -11.46 8.40
N HIS A 375 -13.48 -11.44 8.52
CA HIS A 375 -12.71 -10.44 9.26
C HIS A 375 -11.95 -9.58 8.26
N ALA A 376 -12.40 -8.35 8.00
CA ALA A 376 -11.64 -7.46 7.14
C ALA A 376 -10.79 -6.48 7.93
N SER A 377 -9.63 -6.17 7.37
CA SER A 377 -8.71 -5.15 7.82
C SER A 377 -8.19 -4.39 6.62
N ASP A 378 -8.62 -3.14 6.46
CA ASP A 378 -8.29 -2.31 5.31
C ASP A 378 -7.46 -1.10 5.76
N ALA A 379 -6.36 -0.86 5.06
CA ALA A 379 -5.47 0.27 5.29
C ALA A 379 -5.31 1.10 4.02
N HIS A 380 -5.87 2.31 4.01
CA HIS A 380 -5.73 3.24 2.90
C HIS A 380 -4.69 4.31 3.24
N TYR A 381 -3.53 4.22 2.60
CA TYR A 381 -2.47 5.22 2.64
C TYR A 381 -2.62 6.14 1.45
N VAL A 382 -3.11 7.35 1.69
CA VAL A 382 -3.44 8.25 0.60
C VAL A 382 -2.66 9.55 0.73
N ILE A 383 -1.75 9.79 -0.20
CA ILE A 383 -0.89 10.98 -0.24
C ILE A 383 -1.39 11.92 -1.35
N GLY A 384 -1.89 13.10 -0.97
CA GLY A 384 -2.48 14.07 -1.89
C GLY A 384 -3.33 15.16 -1.23
N LEU A 385 -4.09 15.93 -2.04
CA LEU A 385 -4.98 17.03 -1.60
C LEU A 385 -6.40 16.59 -1.23
N LEU A 386 -6.62 15.30 -1.25
CA LEU A 386 -7.85 14.60 -0.97
C LEU A 386 -8.12 14.45 0.53
N SER A 387 -9.34 14.03 0.84
CA SER A 387 -9.80 13.86 2.22
C SER A 387 -10.88 12.80 2.32
N PHE A 388 -10.86 12.05 3.42
CA PHE A 388 -11.97 11.27 3.92
C PHE A 388 -12.85 12.12 4.84
N SER A 389 -14.15 12.02 4.65
CA SER A 389 -15.15 12.77 5.41
C SER A 389 -16.41 11.94 5.63
N ASP A 390 -17.35 12.46 6.41
CA ASP A 390 -18.67 11.84 6.64
C ASP A 390 -18.58 10.36 7.06
N ILE A 391 -17.76 10.10 8.08
CA ILE A 391 -17.50 8.75 8.58
C ILE A 391 -18.69 8.30 9.42
N GLN A 392 -19.30 7.19 9.02
CA GLN A 392 -20.42 6.56 9.71
C GLN A 392 -20.04 5.12 10.06
N ALA A 393 -19.65 4.89 11.31
CA ALA A 393 -19.25 3.58 11.82
C ALA A 393 -20.30 3.02 12.80
N GLY A 394 -21.15 2.11 12.29
CA GLY A 394 -22.17 1.40 13.06
C GLY A 394 -21.60 0.19 13.80
N ALA A 395 -20.76 -0.62 13.16
CA ALA A 395 -20.25 -1.86 13.75
C ALA A 395 -18.72 -1.92 13.82
N GLY A 396 -18.02 -1.52 12.75
CA GLY A 396 -16.57 -1.60 12.61
C GLY A 396 -15.80 -0.60 13.48
N ALA A 397 -14.52 -0.91 13.66
CA ALA A 397 -13.56 0.00 14.27
C ALA A 397 -12.85 0.80 13.17
N PHE A 398 -12.84 2.11 13.35
CA PHE A 398 -12.37 3.07 12.36
C PHE A 398 -11.35 4.00 12.99
N GLN A 399 -10.29 4.31 12.24
CA GLN A 399 -9.33 5.34 12.61
C GLN A 399 -8.84 6.10 11.39
N LEU A 400 -8.95 7.42 11.46
CA LEU A 400 -8.33 8.34 10.50
C LEU A 400 -7.16 9.04 11.16
N VAL A 401 -6.01 9.03 10.48
CA VAL A 401 -4.81 9.78 10.84
C VAL A 401 -4.51 10.78 9.73
N ARG A 402 -4.41 12.07 10.08
CA ARG A 402 -4.07 13.13 9.13
C ARG A 402 -2.60 13.48 9.21
N THR A 403 -1.99 13.70 8.07
CA THR A 403 -0.61 14.16 7.95
C THR A 403 -0.56 15.36 7.00
N PRO A 404 0.49 16.19 7.07
CA PRO A 404 0.67 17.25 6.06
C PRO A 404 0.79 16.74 4.62
N GLY A 405 1.04 15.44 4.41
CA GLY A 405 1.13 14.83 3.09
C GLY A 405 -0.17 14.21 2.58
N GLY A 406 -1.17 14.00 3.43
CA GLY A 406 -2.38 13.26 3.11
C GLY A 406 -2.97 12.56 4.34
N GLU A 407 -3.76 11.51 4.13
CA GLU A 407 -4.49 10.81 5.19
C GLU A 407 -4.23 9.30 5.15
N ILE A 408 -4.26 8.69 6.34
CA ILE A 408 -4.22 7.23 6.52
C ILE A 408 -5.54 6.83 7.17
N LEU A 409 -6.29 5.97 6.49
CA LEU A 409 -7.53 5.42 6.97
C LEU A 409 -7.31 3.93 7.30
N LEU A 410 -7.51 3.57 8.55
CA LEU A 410 -7.52 2.19 9.03
C LEU A 410 -8.95 1.79 9.37
N TYR A 411 -9.40 0.68 8.81
CA TYR A 411 -10.72 0.10 9.06
C TYR A 411 -10.57 -1.37 9.41
N THR A 412 -11.31 -1.82 10.43
CA THR A 412 -11.42 -3.24 10.77
C THR A 412 -12.86 -3.56 11.14
N ALA A 413 -13.37 -4.68 10.64
CA ALA A 413 -14.67 -5.17 11.05
C ALA A 413 -14.76 -6.68 10.94
N THR A 414 -15.73 -7.25 11.65
CA THR A 414 -16.07 -8.66 11.59
C THR A 414 -17.56 -8.78 11.33
N TRP A 415 -17.95 -9.56 10.33
CA TRP A 415 -19.33 -9.72 9.92
C TRP A 415 -19.57 -11.03 9.20
N ASP A 416 -20.84 -11.47 9.15
CA ASP A 416 -21.23 -12.60 8.33
C ASP A 416 -21.52 -12.15 6.90
N ALA A 417 -21.17 -12.99 5.92
CA ALA A 417 -21.28 -12.67 4.50
C ALA A 417 -22.68 -12.16 4.09
N ASP A 418 -23.74 -12.68 4.72
CA ASP A 418 -25.14 -12.33 4.43
C ASP A 418 -25.60 -11.01 5.07
N ALA A 419 -24.83 -10.45 6.00
CA ALA A 419 -25.17 -9.26 6.74
C ALA A 419 -23.96 -8.30 6.87
N PRO A 420 -23.46 -7.75 5.75
CA PRO A 420 -22.35 -6.80 5.79
C PRO A 420 -22.75 -5.52 6.55
N PRO A 421 -21.86 -4.93 7.37
CA PRO A 421 -22.12 -3.68 8.06
C PRO A 421 -22.32 -2.53 7.06
N ALA A 422 -23.26 -1.65 7.36
CA ALA A 422 -23.49 -0.43 6.59
C ALA A 422 -22.50 0.70 6.96
N ASP A 423 -21.24 0.35 7.23
CA ASP A 423 -20.20 1.32 7.58
C ASP A 423 -19.75 2.06 6.32
N THR A 424 -19.78 3.39 6.36
CA THR A 424 -19.50 4.21 5.18
C THR A 424 -18.53 5.35 5.49
N VAL A 425 -17.81 5.77 4.46
CA VAL A 425 -16.98 6.96 4.46
C VAL A 425 -17.04 7.62 3.09
N ARG A 426 -16.96 8.94 3.05
CA ARG A 426 -16.93 9.69 1.80
C ARG A 426 -15.51 10.06 1.43
N TYR A 427 -15.06 9.58 0.28
CA TYR A 427 -13.81 9.98 -0.37
C TYR A 427 -14.05 11.21 -1.24
N GLN A 428 -13.20 12.22 -1.14
CA GLN A 428 -13.21 13.39 -2.02
C GLN A 428 -11.79 13.78 -2.45
N ALA A 429 -11.58 13.96 -3.75
CA ALA A 429 -10.29 14.35 -4.34
C ALA A 429 -9.82 15.74 -3.87
N LEU A 430 -10.76 16.65 -3.56
CA LEU A 430 -10.48 17.92 -2.93
C LEU A 430 -11.71 18.42 -2.17
N ASN A 431 -11.55 18.67 -0.87
CA ASN A 431 -12.54 19.40 -0.07
C ASN A 431 -11.82 20.50 0.71
N GLY A 432 -12.15 21.76 0.44
CA GLY A 432 -11.42 22.89 1.02
C GLY A 432 -11.45 22.97 2.56
N ILE A 433 -12.43 22.36 3.23
CA ILE A 433 -12.57 22.43 4.70
C ILE A 433 -12.14 21.12 5.37
N GLU A 434 -12.19 19.99 4.67
CA GLU A 434 -11.70 18.70 5.18
C GLU A 434 -10.25 18.39 4.77
N ASN A 435 -9.68 19.16 3.83
CA ASN A 435 -8.34 18.94 3.32
C ASN A 435 -7.27 19.00 4.43
N PRO A 436 -6.42 17.98 4.55
CA PRO A 436 -5.46 17.88 5.64
C PRO A 436 -4.41 19.00 5.60
N GLN A 437 -3.96 19.45 4.41
CA GLN A 437 -3.00 20.55 4.29
C GLN A 437 -3.57 21.90 4.76
N ILE A 438 -4.83 22.19 4.42
CA ILE A 438 -5.52 23.42 4.86
C ILE A 438 -5.71 23.38 6.38
N LEU A 439 -6.18 22.25 6.92
CA LEU A 439 -6.32 22.07 8.36
C LEU A 439 -4.98 22.18 9.10
N PHE A 440 -3.87 21.75 8.49
CA PHE A 440 -2.52 21.91 9.04
C PHE A 440 -2.12 23.38 9.13
N VAL A 441 -2.35 24.15 8.07
CA VAL A 441 -2.08 25.61 8.06
C VAL A 441 -2.92 26.32 9.12
N ILE A 442 -4.19 25.92 9.27
CA ILE A 442 -5.08 26.46 10.32
C ILE A 442 -4.56 26.11 11.71
N MET A 443 -4.13 24.86 11.94
CA MET A 443 -3.51 24.44 13.20
C MET A 443 -2.29 25.29 13.54
N LEU A 444 -1.35 25.45 12.60
CA LEU A 444 -0.14 26.25 12.80
C LEU A 444 -0.47 27.72 13.07
N SER A 445 -1.40 28.29 12.31
CA SER A 445 -1.85 29.68 12.46
C SER A 445 -2.50 29.92 13.82
N ALA A 446 -3.39 29.02 14.25
CA ALA A 446 -4.05 29.09 15.54
C ALA A 446 -3.04 28.91 16.70
N ALA A 447 -2.14 27.93 16.61
CA ALA A 447 -1.11 27.70 17.63
C ALA A 447 -0.16 28.89 17.76
N TYR A 448 0.26 29.46 16.62
CA TYR A 448 1.06 30.68 16.59
C TYR A 448 0.30 31.86 17.22
N PHE A 449 -0.97 32.05 16.87
CA PHE A 449 -1.79 33.13 17.43
C PHE A 449 -1.99 32.99 18.94
N ILE A 450 -2.29 31.79 19.45
CA ILE A 450 -2.40 31.51 20.89
C ILE A 450 -1.10 31.88 21.59
N SER A 451 0.05 31.39 21.10
CA SER A 451 1.35 31.69 21.70
C SER A 451 1.67 33.19 21.67
N ARG A 452 1.50 33.83 20.50
CA ARG A 452 1.85 35.24 20.27
C ARG A 452 0.96 36.19 21.06
N SER A 453 -0.36 35.95 21.10
CA SER A 453 -1.32 36.81 21.81
C SER A 453 -1.07 36.80 23.32
N GLN A 454 -0.81 35.63 23.90
CA GLN A 454 -0.48 35.50 25.32
C GLN A 454 0.86 36.17 25.67
N GLU A 455 1.90 36.00 24.83
CA GLU A 455 3.18 36.68 25.03
C GLU A 455 3.09 38.19 24.88
N ALA A 456 2.35 38.68 23.89
CA ALA A 456 2.15 40.11 23.68
C ALA A 456 1.36 40.76 24.82
N ALA A 457 0.33 40.08 25.36
CA ALA A 457 -0.41 40.56 26.52
C ALA A 457 0.48 40.70 27.76
N TYR A 458 1.33 39.69 28.03
CA TYR A 458 2.30 39.75 29.12
C TYR A 458 3.38 40.82 28.90
N ALA A 459 3.88 40.98 27.67
CA ALA A 459 4.87 42.02 27.35
C ALA A 459 4.32 43.42 27.63
N ARG A 460 3.09 43.72 27.18
CA ARG A 460 2.39 44.99 27.48
C ARG A 460 2.19 45.20 28.98
N TYR A 461 1.76 44.15 29.69
CA TYR A 461 1.64 44.16 31.15
C TYR A 461 2.96 44.53 31.85
N LYS A 462 4.06 43.92 31.42
CA LYS A 462 5.40 44.19 31.95
C LYS A 462 5.90 45.60 31.60
N GLU A 463 5.67 46.07 30.38
CA GLU A 463 6.12 47.39 29.91
C GLU A 463 5.40 48.55 30.61
N ALA A 464 4.13 48.36 30.96
CA ALA A 464 3.30 49.34 31.66
C ALA A 464 3.73 49.58 33.13
N HIS A 465 4.55 48.70 33.71
CA HIS A 465 5.12 48.91 35.05
C HIS A 465 6.39 49.79 34.98
N PRO A 466 6.61 50.71 35.95
CA PRO A 466 7.80 51.55 35.99
C PRO A 466 9.08 50.70 36.01
N GLY A 467 10.14 51.18 35.34
CA GLY A 467 11.42 50.48 35.14
C GLY A 467 11.99 49.73 36.35
N PRO A 468 11.98 50.29 37.57
CA PRO A 468 12.49 49.63 38.77
C PRO A 468 11.71 48.36 39.18
N TYR A 469 10.42 48.30 38.88
CA TYR A 469 9.52 47.22 39.31
C TYR A 469 9.35 46.12 38.25
N ARG A 470 9.80 46.35 37.00
CA ARG A 470 9.74 45.38 35.89
C ARG A 470 10.37 44.00 36.18
N PRO A 471 11.44 43.87 37.00
CA PRO A 471 12.00 42.56 37.35
C PRO A 471 11.12 41.75 38.30
N ALA A 472 10.25 42.41 39.07
CA ALA A 472 9.36 41.77 40.05
C ALA A 472 8.04 41.24 39.42
N VAL A 473 7.69 41.74 38.23
CA VAL A 473 6.51 41.31 37.48
C VAL A 473 6.70 39.88 36.97
N ARG A 474 5.90 38.94 37.49
CA ARG A 474 5.97 37.52 37.12
C ARG A 474 4.90 37.13 36.11
N LYS A 475 5.29 36.27 35.18
CA LYS A 475 4.39 35.58 34.24
C LYS A 475 3.49 34.61 35.01
N LEU A 476 2.17 34.67 34.81
CA LEU A 476 1.28 33.68 35.43
C LEU A 476 1.40 32.34 34.71
N SER A 477 1.92 31.35 35.41
CA SER A 477 2.19 30.02 34.86
C SER A 477 0.91 29.33 34.37
N TRP A 478 -0.19 29.37 35.12
CA TRP A 478 -1.42 28.65 34.80
C TRP A 478 -2.06 29.07 33.46
N LEU A 479 -2.11 30.38 33.16
CA LEU A 479 -2.71 30.90 31.93
C LEU A 479 -1.92 30.49 30.69
N HIS A 480 -0.59 30.51 30.78
CA HIS A 480 0.28 30.03 29.70
C HIS A 480 0.31 28.50 29.61
N THR A 481 0.12 27.79 30.71
CA THR A 481 -0.09 26.33 30.69
C THR A 481 -1.40 26.00 29.96
N LEU A 482 -2.48 26.74 30.21
CA LEU A 482 -3.74 26.56 29.49
C LEU A 482 -3.59 26.78 27.98
N GLY A 483 -2.81 27.79 27.57
CA GLY A 483 -2.46 28.01 26.16
C GLY A 483 -1.69 26.83 25.54
N LYS A 484 -0.74 26.25 26.26
CA LYS A 484 -0.02 25.04 25.82
C LYS A 484 -0.93 23.82 25.72
N VAL A 485 -1.86 23.65 26.67
CA VAL A 485 -2.85 22.57 26.64
C VAL A 485 -3.77 22.73 25.43
N ALA A 486 -4.25 23.94 25.15
CA ALA A 486 -5.07 24.20 23.96
C ALA A 486 -4.33 23.89 22.65
N ILE A 487 -3.04 24.26 22.55
CA ILE A 487 -2.20 23.88 21.40
C ILE A 487 -2.07 22.36 21.30
N ALA A 488 -1.84 21.65 22.42
CA ALA A 488 -1.75 20.20 22.43
C ALA A 488 -3.06 19.52 21.99
N VAL A 489 -4.22 20.07 22.39
CA VAL A 489 -5.55 19.60 21.96
C VAL A 489 -5.75 19.80 20.45
N LEU A 490 -5.35 20.96 19.90
CA LEU A 490 -5.40 21.20 18.46
C LEU A 490 -4.50 20.22 17.70
N VAL A 491 -3.27 20.00 18.18
CA VAL A 491 -2.35 19.03 17.57
C VAL A 491 -2.93 17.62 17.61
N LEU A 492 -3.50 17.20 18.74
CA LEU A 492 -4.11 15.88 18.88
C LEU A 492 -5.26 15.67 17.88
N PHE A 493 -6.23 16.59 17.84
CA PHE A 493 -7.39 16.44 16.95
C PHE A 493 -7.08 16.68 15.48
N TYR A 494 -5.99 17.39 15.17
CA TYR A 494 -5.48 17.43 13.82
C TYR A 494 -4.96 16.07 13.38
N PHE A 495 -3.98 15.49 14.10
CA PHE A 495 -3.34 14.24 13.70
C PHE A 495 -4.29 13.04 13.81
N VAL A 496 -5.14 13.02 14.83
CA VAL A 496 -6.05 11.91 15.12
C VAL A 496 -7.46 12.48 15.36
N PRO A 497 -8.22 12.84 14.31
CA PRO A 497 -9.58 13.35 14.42
C PRO A 497 -10.56 12.36 15.06
N THR A 498 -10.16 11.10 15.17
CA THR A 498 -10.90 9.99 15.79
C THR A 498 -10.42 9.68 17.22
N ALA A 499 -9.60 10.54 17.84
CA ALA A 499 -8.96 10.26 19.14
C ALA A 499 -9.94 9.93 20.29
N LEU A 500 -11.21 10.33 20.19
CA LEU A 500 -12.23 10.02 21.19
C LEU A 500 -12.70 8.56 21.14
N TYR A 501 -12.46 7.85 20.03
CA TYR A 501 -12.83 6.43 19.87
C TYR A 501 -12.11 5.56 20.91
N PHE A 502 -10.88 5.90 21.30
CA PHE A 502 -10.13 5.20 22.34
C PHE A 502 -10.80 5.23 23.73
N VAL A 503 -11.66 6.23 23.97
CA VAL A 503 -12.41 6.38 25.23
C VAL A 503 -13.85 5.87 25.07
N GLY A 504 -14.13 5.14 23.98
CA GLY A 504 -15.45 4.60 23.66
C GLY A 504 -16.44 5.60 23.05
N LEU A 505 -16.01 6.85 22.83
CA LEU A 505 -16.84 7.87 22.21
C LEU A 505 -16.61 7.87 20.70
N ARG A 506 -17.58 7.36 19.92
CA ARG A 506 -17.52 7.31 18.46
C ARG A 506 -17.76 8.67 17.79
N LEU A 507 -17.00 9.68 18.20
CA LEU A 507 -17.06 11.05 17.70
C LEU A 507 -15.89 11.32 16.75
N PHE A 508 -16.23 11.70 15.52
CA PHE A 508 -15.29 12.16 14.50
C PHE A 508 -15.22 13.69 14.49
N VAL A 509 -14.02 14.26 14.66
CA VAL A 509 -13.80 15.70 14.53
C VAL A 509 -13.61 16.05 13.06
N SER A 510 -14.72 16.40 12.41
CA SER A 510 -14.74 16.90 11.04
C SER A 510 -13.96 18.21 10.89
N GLY A 511 -13.49 18.49 9.68
CA GLY A 511 -12.79 19.72 9.32
C GLY A 511 -13.53 20.98 9.77
N PRO A 512 -14.84 21.15 9.47
CA PRO A 512 -15.61 22.30 9.94
C PRO A 512 -15.60 22.44 11.48
N VAL A 513 -15.76 21.34 12.20
CA VAL A 513 -15.71 21.32 13.68
C VAL A 513 -14.32 21.70 14.17
N TYR A 514 -13.27 21.19 13.53
CA TYR A 514 -11.88 21.52 13.85
C TYR A 514 -11.57 23.00 13.62
N VAL A 515 -12.00 23.58 12.50
CA VAL A 515 -11.82 25.02 12.20
C VAL A 515 -12.52 25.86 13.26
N PHE A 516 -13.76 25.51 13.63
CA PHE A 516 -14.47 26.19 14.70
C PHE A 516 -13.73 26.08 16.05
N LEU A 517 -13.23 24.90 16.41
CA LEU A 517 -12.43 24.68 17.61
C LEU A 517 -11.14 25.52 17.61
N ALA A 518 -10.42 25.57 16.48
CA ALA A 518 -9.20 26.34 16.33
C ALA A 518 -9.45 27.85 16.50
N LEU A 519 -10.50 28.38 15.86
CA LEU A 519 -10.87 29.79 15.96
C LEU A 519 -11.33 30.17 17.37
N THR A 520 -12.17 29.35 18.00
CA THR A 520 -12.68 29.60 19.35
C THR A 520 -11.57 29.57 20.40
N LEU A 521 -10.67 28.60 20.34
CA LEU A 521 -9.51 28.55 21.25
C LEU A 521 -8.55 29.72 21.02
N ALA A 522 -8.26 30.05 19.76
CA ALA A 522 -7.37 31.15 19.42
C ALA A 522 -7.91 32.51 19.90
N LEU A 523 -9.15 32.84 19.54
CA LEU A 523 -9.79 34.11 19.91
C LEU A 523 -10.09 34.17 21.41
N GLY A 524 -10.65 33.10 21.97
CA GLY A 524 -11.02 33.02 23.38
C GLY A 524 -9.82 33.22 24.30
N LEU A 525 -8.73 32.47 24.11
CA LEU A 525 -7.52 32.61 24.93
C LEU A 525 -6.85 33.96 24.71
N GLY A 526 -6.87 34.50 23.49
CA GLY A 526 -6.34 35.84 23.20
C GLY A 526 -7.08 36.94 23.95
N LEU A 527 -8.42 36.92 23.90
CA LEU A 527 -9.28 37.90 24.58
C LEU A 527 -9.22 37.77 26.10
N VAL A 528 -9.32 36.55 26.64
CA VAL A 528 -9.23 36.29 28.08
C VAL A 528 -7.87 36.73 28.63
N SER A 529 -6.78 36.40 27.93
CA SER A 529 -5.44 36.80 28.37
C SER A 529 -5.29 38.32 28.37
N ARG A 530 -5.83 39.01 27.36
CA ARG A 530 -5.79 40.47 27.29
C ARG A 530 -6.62 41.12 28.41
N ALA A 531 -7.87 40.71 28.59
CA ALA A 531 -8.76 41.26 29.61
C ALA A 531 -8.19 41.04 31.03
N TYR A 532 -7.66 39.84 31.29
CA TYR A 532 -7.08 39.51 32.60
C TYR A 532 -5.86 40.37 32.94
N TYR A 533 -4.90 40.49 32.02
CA TYR A 533 -3.71 41.33 32.26
C TYR A 533 -4.05 42.83 32.31
N GLN A 534 -5.12 43.28 31.63
CA GLN A 534 -5.65 44.64 31.78
C GLN A 534 -6.27 44.89 33.15
N GLN A 535 -7.11 43.99 33.65
CA GLN A 535 -7.66 44.09 35.01
C GLN A 535 -6.54 44.13 36.07
N LYS A 536 -5.47 43.34 35.89
CA LYS A 536 -4.30 43.36 36.79
C LYS A 536 -3.45 44.63 36.70
N LEU A 537 -3.59 45.42 35.63
CA LEU A 537 -3.01 46.77 35.56
C LEU A 537 -3.86 47.77 36.34
N GLU A 538 -5.19 47.66 36.24
CA GLU A 538 -6.13 48.54 36.92
C GLU A 538 -6.17 48.31 38.45
N GLU A 539 -5.94 47.07 38.89
CA GLU A 539 -5.82 46.70 40.32
C GLU A 539 -4.45 47.05 40.93
N ALA A 540 -3.47 47.50 40.14
CA ALA A 540 -2.16 47.86 40.66
C ALA A 540 -2.27 49.17 41.48
N PRO A 541 -1.67 49.24 42.70
CA PRO A 541 -1.73 50.46 43.50
C PRO A 541 -1.05 51.64 42.79
N PRO A 542 -1.49 52.88 43.03
CA PRO A 542 -0.96 54.06 42.34
C PRO A 542 0.56 54.16 42.49
N PRO A 543 1.26 54.75 41.49
CA PRO A 543 2.71 54.86 41.53
C PRO A 543 3.14 55.58 42.81
N ALA A 544 4.08 54.97 43.54
CA ALA A 544 4.68 55.53 44.74
C ALA A 544 5.11 56.99 44.50
N THR A 545 4.80 57.88 45.44
CA THR A 545 5.07 59.31 45.29
C THR A 545 6.59 59.55 45.25
N PRO A 546 7.07 60.70 44.76
CA PRO A 546 8.50 61.02 44.73
C PRO A 546 9.19 60.91 46.11
N GLU A 547 8.42 60.99 47.20
CA GLU A 547 8.88 60.85 48.58
C GLU A 547 9.25 59.39 48.93
N ASP A 548 8.51 58.41 48.42
CA ASP A 548 8.79 56.99 48.62
C ASP A 548 10.06 56.53 47.87
N LEU A 549 10.35 57.15 46.73
CA LEU A 549 11.57 56.91 45.94
C LEU A 549 12.82 57.53 46.59
N ALA A 550 12.66 58.61 47.36
CA ALA A 550 13.75 59.25 48.09
C ALA A 550 14.22 58.43 49.30
N ALA A 551 13.31 57.74 49.98
CA ALA A 551 13.64 56.88 51.13
C ALA A 551 14.48 55.65 50.74
N ALA A 552 14.27 55.09 49.54
CA ALA A 552 15.04 53.93 49.05
C ALA A 552 16.48 54.28 48.62
N HIS A 553 16.74 55.54 48.24
CA HIS A 553 18.08 55.99 47.83
C HIS A 553 19.00 56.41 49.00
N ALA A 554 18.48 56.45 50.23
CA ALA A 554 19.26 56.85 51.40
C ALA A 554 20.11 55.73 52.03
N GLY A 555 20.02 54.49 51.54
CA GLY A 555 20.68 53.32 52.12
C GLY A 555 21.48 52.50 51.11
N GLY A 556 22.58 53.03 50.59
CA GLY A 556 23.46 52.24 49.72
C GLY A 556 24.70 53.00 49.29
N GLY A 557 25.82 52.72 49.97
CA GLY A 557 27.11 53.36 49.74
C GLY A 557 27.62 53.23 48.30
N SER A 558 28.29 54.29 47.87
CA SER A 558 29.00 54.45 46.62
C SER A 558 29.98 53.31 46.32
N VAL A 559 29.83 52.68 45.15
CA VAL A 559 30.91 51.94 44.47
C VAL A 559 31.28 52.74 43.21
N PRO A 560 32.56 53.03 42.96
CA PRO A 560 32.98 53.86 41.84
C PRO A 560 32.83 53.13 40.50
N VAL A 561 32.42 53.89 39.49
CA VAL A 561 32.36 53.50 38.09
C VAL A 561 33.79 53.26 37.58
N ALA A 562 34.11 52.01 37.24
CA ALA A 562 35.30 51.65 36.49
C ALA A 562 35.07 51.88 34.98
N PRO A 563 36.04 52.44 34.24
CA PRO A 563 35.91 52.61 32.80
C PRO A 563 35.97 51.26 32.09
N LEU A 564 35.14 51.11 31.06
CA LEU A 564 35.22 50.03 30.06
C LEU A 564 36.60 50.09 29.38
N VAL A 565 37.51 49.22 29.81
CA VAL A 565 38.75 48.93 29.10
C VAL A 565 38.36 48.18 27.83
N ALA A 566 38.59 48.80 26.67
CA ALA A 566 38.60 48.09 25.40
C ALA A 566 39.74 47.07 25.42
N GLU A 567 39.45 45.81 25.14
CA GLU A 567 40.45 44.74 25.08
C GLU A 567 41.53 45.04 24.02
N PRO A 568 42.80 44.66 24.27
CA PRO A 568 43.91 44.99 23.38
C PRO A 568 43.85 44.20 22.06
N LEU A 569 43.91 44.93 20.94
CA LEU A 569 44.21 44.41 19.60
C LEU A 569 45.59 43.72 19.61
N ALA A 570 45.62 42.39 19.53
CA ALA A 570 46.88 41.66 19.39
C ALA A 570 47.41 41.81 17.96
N HIS A 571 48.69 42.11 17.77
CA HIS A 571 49.30 42.18 16.44
C HIS A 571 50.08 40.91 16.14
N CYS A 572 49.98 40.42 14.90
CA CYS A 572 50.72 39.25 14.46
C CYS A 572 52.22 39.56 14.33
N THR A 573 53.05 38.85 15.08
CA THR A 573 54.52 39.04 15.10
C THR A 573 55.24 38.61 13.83
N HIS A 574 54.54 38.04 12.84
CA HIS A 574 55.11 37.71 11.53
C HIS A 574 54.75 38.71 10.44
N CYS A 575 53.46 39.05 10.30
CA CYS A 575 52.97 39.91 9.22
C CYS A 575 52.60 41.33 9.67
N LEU A 576 52.72 41.61 10.98
CA LEU A 576 52.47 42.90 11.64
C LEU A 576 51.03 43.42 11.52
N ARG A 577 50.10 42.61 11.00
CA ARG A 577 48.67 42.95 10.92
C ARG A 577 47.95 42.64 12.22
N GLU A 578 46.89 43.40 12.48
CA GLU A 578 46.00 43.22 13.63
C GLU A 578 45.31 41.85 13.61
N ILE A 579 45.08 41.29 14.80
CA ILE A 579 44.30 40.08 15.04
C ILE A 579 43.03 40.51 15.79
N PRO A 580 41.85 40.44 15.14
CA PRO A 580 40.57 40.74 15.79
C PRO A 580 40.36 39.84 17.03
N ALA A 581 39.74 40.37 18.09
CA ALA A 581 39.48 39.61 19.32
C ALA A 581 38.60 38.36 19.10
N SER A 582 37.82 38.32 18.01
CA SER A 582 37.01 37.19 17.58
C SER A 582 37.80 36.06 16.89
N ASP A 583 39.03 36.32 16.44
CA ASP A 583 39.83 35.36 15.69
C ASP A 583 40.73 34.53 16.61
N ARG A 584 40.82 33.23 16.31
CA ARG A 584 41.74 32.33 17.02
C ARG A 584 43.18 32.70 16.64
N ALA A 585 44.06 32.82 17.64
CA ALA A 585 45.47 33.17 17.45
C ALA A 585 46.40 32.11 18.05
N TYR A 586 47.54 31.85 17.41
CA TYR A 586 48.58 31.00 17.99
C TYR A 586 49.47 31.83 18.92
N ARG A 587 49.55 31.44 20.21
CA ARG A 587 50.47 32.02 21.19
C ARG A 587 51.66 31.10 21.42
N CYS A 588 52.86 31.63 21.15
CA CYS A 588 54.09 30.95 21.53
C CYS A 588 54.33 31.09 23.04
N THR A 589 55.08 30.16 23.63
CA THR A 589 55.46 30.19 25.06
C THR A 589 56.30 31.42 25.45
N CYS A 590 56.89 32.13 24.49
CA CYS A 590 57.58 33.40 24.72
C CYS A 590 56.64 34.63 24.67
N GLY A 591 55.33 34.44 24.55
CA GLY A 591 54.34 35.51 24.53
C GLY A 591 54.03 36.10 23.15
N SER A 592 54.72 35.68 22.08
CA SER A 592 54.44 36.16 20.72
C SER A 592 53.14 35.57 20.16
N VAL A 593 52.37 36.40 19.46
CA VAL A 593 51.06 36.05 18.90
C VAL A 593 51.11 36.08 17.38
N TYR A 594 50.49 35.09 16.71
CA TYR A 594 50.44 34.97 15.26
C TYR A 594 49.02 34.66 14.78
N HIS A 595 48.65 35.11 13.58
CA HIS A 595 47.51 34.49 12.86
C HIS A 595 47.80 33.00 12.67
N LEU A 596 46.77 32.15 12.75
CA LEU A 596 46.91 30.71 12.50
C LEU A 596 47.57 30.40 11.15
N ALA A 597 47.19 31.13 10.09
CA ALA A 597 47.78 31.01 8.76
C ALA A 597 49.26 31.45 8.69
N CYS A 598 49.65 32.46 9.49
CA CYS A 598 51.05 32.88 9.58
C CYS A 598 51.89 31.90 10.39
N ALA A 599 51.32 31.29 11.45
CA ALA A 599 51.99 30.29 12.25
C ALA A 599 52.22 28.98 11.47
N SER A 600 51.28 28.58 10.59
CA SER A 600 51.42 27.36 9.78
C SER A 600 52.53 27.44 8.73
N GLY A 601 52.91 28.64 8.30
CA GLY A 601 54.03 28.87 7.38
C GLY A 601 55.40 28.94 8.06
N LEU A 602 55.46 28.98 9.40
CA LEU A 602 56.68 29.17 10.18
C LEU A 602 57.04 27.90 10.95
N MET A 603 58.19 27.29 10.63
CA MET A 603 58.71 26.12 11.38
C MET A 603 59.21 26.48 12.79
N ARG A 604 59.53 27.77 13.03
CA ARG A 604 60.05 28.28 14.31
C ARG A 604 59.47 29.65 14.59
N CYS A 605 59.27 29.97 15.86
CA CYS A 605 58.86 31.30 16.30
C CYS A 605 59.92 32.33 15.88
N SER A 606 59.50 33.36 15.15
CA SER A 606 60.39 34.44 14.69
C SER A 606 61.03 35.22 15.84
N ASN A 607 60.43 35.20 17.04
CA ASN A 607 60.96 35.87 18.22
C ASN A 607 61.93 34.99 19.03
N CYS A 608 61.47 33.85 19.56
CA CYS A 608 62.29 33.02 20.47
C CYS A 608 62.96 31.81 19.81
N ARG A 609 62.77 31.60 18.50
CA ARG A 609 63.28 30.47 17.71
C ARG A 609 62.91 29.06 18.21
N LYS A 610 62.05 28.95 19.23
CA LYS A 610 61.46 27.67 19.64
C LYS A 610 60.64 27.10 18.49
N PRO A 611 60.65 25.77 18.28
CA PRO A 611 59.82 25.13 17.28
C PRO A 611 58.36 25.46 17.56
N ILE A 612 57.67 25.98 16.55
CA ILE A 612 56.20 26.04 16.58
C ILE A 612 55.78 24.59 16.43
N ALA A 613 55.08 24.03 17.42
CA ALA A 613 54.63 22.64 17.36
C ALA A 613 53.61 22.49 16.20
N VAL A 614 54.12 22.18 15.01
CA VAL A 614 53.34 21.94 13.79
C VAL A 614 52.40 20.73 13.96
N GLU A 615 52.63 19.90 14.98
CA GLU A 615 51.73 18.81 15.41
C GLU A 615 50.34 19.29 15.87
N VAL A 616 50.17 20.58 16.22
CA VAL A 616 48.85 21.13 16.56
C VAL A 616 48.10 21.65 15.31
N VAL A 617 48.76 21.74 14.15
CA VAL A 617 48.19 22.26 12.88
C VAL A 617 47.95 21.18 11.83
N ARG A 618 48.59 20.00 11.95
CA ARG A 618 48.11 18.76 11.31
C ARG A 618 47.48 17.87 12.36
N LYS A 619 46.32 18.27 12.87
CA LYS A 619 45.46 17.29 13.52
C LYS A 619 45.04 16.33 12.40
N LYS A 620 45.65 15.15 12.31
CA LYS A 620 45.03 14.01 11.61
C LYS A 620 43.65 13.89 12.24
N ILE A 621 42.64 14.28 11.48
CA ILE A 621 41.28 14.24 11.98
C ILE A 621 40.95 12.75 12.06
N SER A 622 40.78 12.26 13.28
CA SER A 622 40.47 10.86 13.53
C SER A 622 38.96 10.72 13.71
N VAL A 623 38.33 9.86 12.93
CA VAL A 623 36.91 9.49 12.99
C VAL A 623 36.76 8.30 13.95
N SER A 624 35.80 8.37 14.87
CA SER A 624 35.49 7.24 15.75
C SER A 624 34.68 6.18 15.00
N MET A 625 35.22 4.98 14.85
CA MET A 625 34.55 3.82 14.25
C MET A 625 34.36 2.73 15.30
N ARG A 626 33.19 2.08 15.30
CA ARG A 626 32.90 0.95 16.18
C ARG A 626 33.32 -0.35 15.48
N CYS A 627 34.12 -1.18 16.15
CA CYS A 627 34.48 -2.51 15.65
C CYS A 627 33.28 -3.45 15.69
N GLU A 628 33.00 -4.09 14.56
CA GLU A 628 31.90 -5.04 14.43
C GLU A 628 32.12 -6.33 15.24
N SER A 629 33.38 -6.81 15.34
CA SER A 629 33.69 -8.07 16.02
C SER A 629 33.68 -7.98 17.55
N CYS A 630 33.92 -6.79 18.14
CA CYS A 630 34.03 -6.66 19.60
C CYS A 630 33.30 -5.45 20.20
N GLY A 631 32.70 -4.58 19.38
CA GLY A 631 31.96 -3.39 19.84
C GLY A 631 32.84 -2.21 20.29
N GLU A 632 34.16 -2.36 20.31
CA GLU A 632 35.09 -1.32 20.77
C GLU A 632 35.12 -0.13 19.80
N VAL A 633 35.06 1.10 20.32
CA VAL A 633 35.11 2.32 19.52
C VAL A 633 36.56 2.80 19.41
N GLN A 634 37.08 2.87 18.19
CA GLN A 634 38.47 3.25 17.91
C GLN A 634 38.54 4.47 17.00
N ALA A 635 39.54 5.31 17.22
CA ALA A 635 39.79 6.48 16.39
C ALA A 635 40.66 6.09 15.19
N VAL A 636 40.14 6.27 13.98
CA VAL A 636 40.80 5.95 12.69
C VAL A 636 41.02 7.24 11.91
N ASP A 637 42.14 7.40 11.21
CA ASP A 637 42.39 8.60 10.39
C ASP A 637 41.31 8.80 9.30
N GLU A 638 40.92 10.06 9.05
CA GLU A 638 39.93 10.43 8.04
C GLU A 638 40.29 9.91 6.63
N GLY A 639 39.31 9.34 5.94
CA GLY A 639 39.47 8.81 4.58
C GLY A 639 40.21 7.47 4.46
N VAL A 640 40.56 6.82 5.57
CA VAL A 640 41.15 5.48 5.58
C VAL A 640 40.07 4.41 5.36
N ASP A 641 40.36 3.41 4.51
CA ASP A 641 39.45 2.31 4.22
C ASP A 641 39.27 1.40 5.46
N PRO A 642 38.06 1.32 6.05
CA PRO A 642 37.78 0.56 7.27
C PRO A 642 38.01 -0.96 7.13
N ARG A 643 38.13 -1.49 5.91
CA ARG A 643 38.43 -2.91 5.67
C ARG A 643 39.92 -3.23 5.83
N THR A 644 40.77 -2.22 5.68
CA THR A 644 42.23 -2.38 5.72
C THR A 644 42.82 -2.16 7.11
N VAL A 645 42.01 -1.66 8.05
CA VAL A 645 42.44 -1.35 9.41
C VAL A 645 41.97 -2.46 10.34
N THR A 646 42.91 -3.00 11.11
CA THR A 646 42.63 -4.01 12.14
C THR A 646 42.27 -3.34 13.46
N CYS A 647 41.28 -3.90 14.13
CA CYS A 647 40.87 -3.53 15.47
C CYS A 647 42.03 -3.76 16.44
N THR A 648 42.44 -2.71 17.15
CA THR A 648 43.54 -2.81 18.14
C THR A 648 43.18 -3.64 19.37
N ALA A 649 41.89 -3.84 19.66
CA ALA A 649 41.41 -4.63 20.79
C ALA A 649 41.30 -6.14 20.50
N CYS A 650 40.81 -6.55 19.33
CA CYS A 650 40.56 -7.97 19.01
C CYS A 650 41.34 -8.51 17.80
N GLY A 651 42.09 -7.66 17.09
CA GLY A 651 42.83 -8.06 15.88
C GLY A 651 41.96 -8.34 14.65
N GLY A 652 40.63 -8.33 14.78
CA GLY A 652 39.68 -8.47 13.67
C GLY A 652 39.66 -7.25 12.74
N ARG A 653 39.00 -7.35 11.58
CA ARG A 653 38.80 -6.19 10.70
C ARG A 653 37.82 -5.21 11.35
N LEU A 654 38.02 -3.90 11.19
CA LEU A 654 37.12 -2.90 11.74
C LEU A 654 35.71 -2.98 11.13
N ARG A 655 35.58 -3.38 9.85
CA ARG A 655 34.29 -3.68 9.22
C ARG A 655 34.40 -4.75 8.11
N HIS A 656 33.36 -5.58 7.97
CA HIS A 656 33.13 -6.39 6.77
C HIS A 656 32.12 -5.69 5.83
N LEU A 657 32.16 -6.01 4.52
CA LEU A 657 31.11 -5.63 3.57
C LEU A 657 30.47 -6.93 3.12
N ASP A 658 29.18 -7.08 3.38
CA ASP A 658 28.40 -8.19 2.85
C ASP A 658 28.11 -7.93 1.37
N GLU A 659 28.31 -8.96 0.55
CA GLU A 659 27.95 -8.93 -0.87
C GLU A 659 26.42 -8.90 -1.02
N GLY A 660 25.92 -8.14 -2.02
CA GLY A 660 24.49 -8.03 -2.30
C GLY A 660 23.74 -6.97 -1.48
N LYS A 661 24.45 -6.20 -0.64
CA LYS A 661 23.90 -5.03 0.08
C LYS A 661 24.19 -3.70 -0.61
N GLY A 662 23.41 -2.68 -0.27
CA GLY A 662 23.59 -1.29 -0.68
C GLY A 662 24.24 -0.42 0.38
N TYR A 663 25.32 0.27 0.04
CA TYR A 663 26.07 1.16 0.95
C TYR A 663 26.09 2.59 0.41
N LEU A 664 25.73 3.57 1.25
CA LEU A 664 25.92 4.99 0.98
C LEU A 664 27.17 5.52 1.69
N LEU A 665 28.15 5.98 0.93
CA LEU A 665 29.40 6.55 1.40
C LEU A 665 29.32 8.07 1.44
N VAL A 666 29.42 8.66 2.63
CA VAL A 666 29.64 10.12 2.76
C VAL A 666 31.15 10.33 2.86
N ALA A 667 31.77 10.65 1.73
CA ALA A 667 33.23 10.70 1.61
C ALA A 667 33.68 11.79 0.62
N SER A 668 34.67 12.57 1.04
CA SER A 668 35.31 13.61 0.22
C SER A 668 36.28 13.03 -0.82
N ASN A 669 36.80 11.82 -0.58
CA ASN A 669 37.74 11.16 -1.48
C ASN A 669 37.05 10.05 -2.32
N PRO A 670 36.95 10.22 -3.66
CA PRO A 670 36.35 9.21 -4.54
C PRO A 670 37.15 7.89 -4.61
N ALA A 671 38.44 7.91 -4.26
CA ALA A 671 39.31 6.73 -4.30
C ALA A 671 38.80 5.56 -3.45
N ILE A 672 38.02 5.84 -2.40
CA ILE A 672 37.46 4.83 -1.49
C ILE A 672 36.45 3.96 -2.23
N ALA A 673 35.45 4.58 -2.87
CA ALA A 673 34.41 3.86 -3.63
C ALA A 673 35.01 3.04 -4.78
N PHE A 674 35.98 3.60 -5.51
CA PHE A 674 36.67 2.90 -6.60
C PHE A 674 37.62 1.80 -6.11
N GLY A 675 38.22 1.96 -4.93
CA GLY A 675 38.96 0.89 -4.27
C GLY A 675 38.07 -0.30 -3.94
N TRP A 676 36.85 -0.02 -3.43
CA TRP A 676 35.86 -1.04 -3.07
C TRP A 676 35.33 -1.76 -4.30
N LEU A 677 35.01 -1.01 -5.35
CA LEU A 677 34.65 -1.54 -6.66
C LEU A 677 35.68 -2.53 -7.19
N ARG A 678 36.98 -2.19 -7.10
CA ARG A 678 38.06 -3.07 -7.57
C ARG A 678 38.17 -4.34 -6.74
N ASP A 679 37.96 -4.25 -5.44
CA ASP A 679 38.03 -5.42 -4.57
C ASP A 679 36.84 -6.36 -4.75
N LEU A 680 35.64 -5.82 -4.89
CA LEU A 680 34.41 -6.59 -5.12
C LEU A 680 34.32 -7.14 -6.55
N SER A 681 35.02 -6.53 -7.52
CA SER A 681 35.14 -7.06 -8.89
C SER A 681 36.25 -8.12 -9.06
N LYS A 682 37.03 -8.42 -8.01
CA LYS A 682 37.97 -9.56 -8.01
C LYS A 682 37.21 -10.86 -8.26
N GLY A 683 37.80 -11.76 -9.04
CA GLY A 683 37.15 -13.03 -9.43
C GLY A 683 36.27 -12.94 -10.69
N GLY A 684 36.31 -11.82 -11.43
CA GLY A 684 35.63 -11.69 -12.73
C GLY A 684 34.16 -11.28 -12.66
N LYS A 685 33.71 -10.76 -11.51
CA LYS A 685 32.37 -10.19 -11.34
C LYS A 685 32.24 -8.89 -12.14
N SER A 686 31.11 -8.70 -12.83
CA SER A 686 30.88 -7.51 -13.66
C SER A 686 30.62 -6.27 -12.81
N ALA A 687 31.04 -5.11 -13.30
CA ALA A 687 30.98 -3.84 -12.58
C ALA A 687 30.53 -2.71 -13.50
N LEU A 688 29.63 -1.86 -13.01
CA LEU A 688 29.12 -0.68 -13.69
C LEU A 688 29.26 0.56 -12.80
N VAL A 689 29.76 1.65 -13.36
CA VAL A 689 29.86 2.95 -12.68
C VAL A 689 28.99 3.96 -13.42
N LEU A 690 28.08 4.60 -12.70
CA LEU A 690 27.36 5.79 -13.14
C LEU A 690 27.96 7.01 -12.42
N THR A 691 28.41 8.01 -13.19
CA THR A 691 29.17 9.15 -12.64
C THR A 691 28.99 10.40 -13.50
N PRO A 692 28.95 11.62 -12.93
CA PRO A 692 28.96 12.86 -13.73
C PRO A 692 30.33 13.10 -14.41
N SER A 693 31.40 12.47 -13.90
CA SER A 693 32.77 12.64 -14.39
C SER A 693 33.02 11.96 -15.74
N SER A 694 34.02 12.43 -16.49
CA SER A 694 34.35 11.83 -17.78
C SER A 694 34.92 10.41 -17.61
N PRO A 695 34.45 9.42 -18.41
CA PRO A 695 34.89 8.02 -18.28
C PRO A 695 36.40 7.86 -18.49
N ASP A 696 36.98 8.61 -19.43
CA ASP A 696 38.42 8.52 -19.75
C ASP A 696 39.30 8.99 -18.60
N ARG A 697 38.87 10.05 -17.89
CA ARG A 697 39.56 10.54 -16.69
C ARG A 697 39.52 9.51 -15.58
N LEU A 698 38.36 8.94 -15.27
CA LEU A 698 38.22 7.93 -14.22
C LEU A 698 39.02 6.66 -14.50
N ARG A 699 39.08 6.23 -15.77
CA ARG A 699 39.90 5.09 -16.19
C ARG A 699 41.39 5.33 -15.98
N LEU A 700 41.88 6.54 -16.28
CA LEU A 700 43.28 6.93 -16.08
C LEU A 700 43.62 7.10 -14.59
N GLU A 701 42.74 7.74 -13.82
CA GLU A 701 42.97 8.12 -12.42
C GLU A 701 42.87 6.94 -11.46
N PHE A 702 41.93 6.01 -11.67
CA PHE A 702 41.66 4.89 -10.76
C PHE A 702 41.96 3.50 -11.34
N GLY A 703 42.41 3.41 -12.60
CA GLY A 703 42.84 2.15 -13.20
C GLY A 703 41.70 1.15 -13.45
N LEU A 704 40.52 1.64 -13.83
CA LEU A 704 39.29 0.86 -14.04
C LEU A 704 39.31 0.02 -15.34
N LYS A 705 40.19 -0.98 -15.43
CA LYS A 705 40.27 -1.88 -16.59
C LYS A 705 39.14 -2.92 -16.55
N GLY A 706 38.34 -3.00 -17.62
CA GLY A 706 37.25 -3.99 -17.75
C GLY A 706 35.96 -3.63 -17.00
N VAL A 707 35.83 -2.39 -16.53
CA VAL A 707 34.63 -1.85 -15.87
C VAL A 707 33.87 -0.98 -16.86
N ASP A 708 32.55 -1.16 -16.94
CA ASP A 708 31.68 -0.29 -17.73
C ASP A 708 31.47 1.02 -16.96
N VAL A 709 31.79 2.15 -17.60
CA VAL A 709 31.67 3.49 -16.98
C VAL A 709 30.79 4.34 -17.88
N LEU A 710 29.66 4.78 -17.35
CA LEU A 710 28.67 5.61 -18.04
C LEU A 710 28.61 6.99 -17.40
N GLN A 711 28.73 8.00 -18.25
CA GLN A 711 28.69 9.39 -17.80
C GLN A 711 27.24 9.86 -17.68
N MET A 712 26.88 10.48 -16.56
CA MET A 712 25.58 11.09 -16.31
C MET A 712 25.66 12.57 -16.69
N SER A 713 25.59 12.85 -18.00
CA SER A 713 25.62 14.20 -18.54
C SER A 713 24.78 14.29 -19.81
N SER A 714 24.02 15.37 -19.94
CA SER A 714 23.25 15.70 -21.15
C SER A 714 24.13 16.17 -22.32
N THR A 715 25.39 16.52 -22.06
CA THR A 715 26.33 17.04 -23.09
C THR A 715 27.32 16.00 -23.60
N ALA A 716 27.34 14.80 -23.01
CA ALA A 716 28.22 13.73 -23.44
C ALA A 716 27.60 12.89 -24.56
N GLU A 717 28.38 12.59 -25.61
CA GLU A 717 27.91 11.90 -26.82
C GLU A 717 27.29 10.50 -26.55
N LYS A 718 27.77 9.82 -25.50
CA LYS A 718 27.22 8.53 -25.01
C LYS A 718 26.78 8.63 -23.54
N GLY A 719 26.41 9.83 -23.10
CA GLY A 719 25.98 10.10 -21.73
C GLY A 719 24.52 9.73 -21.47
N LEU A 720 24.22 9.45 -20.21
CA LEU A 720 22.87 9.36 -19.68
C LEU A 720 22.43 10.75 -19.26
N ASP A 721 21.34 11.26 -19.82
CA ASP A 721 20.77 12.54 -19.39
C ASP A 721 20.24 12.43 -17.95
N PRO A 722 20.77 13.20 -16.98
CA PRO A 722 20.31 13.18 -15.59
C PRO A 722 18.82 13.48 -15.43
N LYS A 723 18.20 14.23 -16.35
CA LYS A 723 16.76 14.53 -16.28
C LYS A 723 15.87 13.40 -16.79
N ARG A 724 16.46 12.36 -17.41
CA ARG A 724 15.75 11.24 -18.04
C ARG A 724 16.32 9.89 -17.60
N LEU A 725 16.69 9.78 -16.32
CA LEU A 725 17.25 8.55 -15.74
C LEU A 725 16.29 7.36 -15.87
N ASP A 726 15.00 7.57 -15.69
CA ASP A 726 13.96 6.59 -15.96
C ASP A 726 13.34 6.88 -17.34
N PRO A 727 13.36 5.95 -18.34
CA PRO A 727 13.83 4.56 -18.30
C PRO A 727 15.27 4.34 -18.81
N VAL A 728 15.99 5.38 -19.22
CA VAL A 728 17.24 5.24 -20.01
C VAL A 728 18.39 4.65 -19.19
N ALA A 729 18.60 5.13 -17.97
CA ALA A 729 19.64 4.62 -17.09
C ALA A 729 19.30 3.22 -16.55
N LEU A 730 18.01 2.90 -16.35
CA LEU A 730 17.58 1.54 -15.98
C LEU A 730 17.94 0.52 -17.07
N ARG A 731 17.71 0.84 -18.35
CA ARG A 731 18.10 -0.04 -19.47
C ARG A 731 19.61 -0.28 -19.52
N ALA A 732 20.41 0.69 -19.10
CA ALA A 732 21.86 0.58 -19.08
C ALA A 732 22.38 -0.34 -17.94
N ILE A 733 21.58 -0.55 -16.89
CA ILE A 733 21.91 -1.46 -15.77
C ILE A 733 21.54 -2.92 -16.11
N LEU A 734 20.54 -3.17 -16.96
CA LEU A 734 20.08 -4.53 -17.31
C LEU A 734 21.19 -5.51 -17.75
N PRO A 735 22.20 -5.13 -18.55
CA PRO A 735 23.28 -6.04 -18.93
C PRO A 735 24.14 -6.52 -17.75
N LEU A 736 24.25 -5.70 -16.69
CA LEU A 736 24.93 -6.07 -15.44
C LEU A 736 24.12 -7.16 -14.72
N LEU A 737 22.80 -6.96 -14.62
CA LEU A 737 21.89 -7.83 -13.86
C LEU A 737 21.73 -9.21 -14.52
N LYS A 738 21.63 -9.27 -15.85
CA LYS A 738 21.42 -10.52 -16.61
C LYS A 738 22.54 -11.55 -16.47
N LYS A 739 23.72 -11.18 -15.97
CA LYS A 739 24.86 -12.11 -15.85
C LYS A 739 24.76 -13.06 -14.65
N GLY A 740 23.86 -12.80 -13.69
CA GLY A 740 23.46 -13.76 -12.63
C GLY A 740 24.58 -14.25 -11.69
N ARG A 741 25.74 -13.58 -11.63
CA ARG A 741 26.93 -13.99 -10.83
C ARG A 741 27.28 -12.99 -9.72
N GLY A 742 26.29 -12.22 -9.26
CA GLY A 742 26.54 -11.00 -8.50
C GLY A 742 27.32 -9.96 -9.33
N GLY A 743 27.65 -8.83 -8.72
CA GLY A 743 28.31 -7.72 -9.41
C GLY A 743 28.41 -6.49 -8.53
N VAL A 744 28.89 -5.39 -9.12
CA VAL A 744 29.00 -4.11 -8.40
C VAL A 744 28.40 -2.98 -9.22
N LEU A 745 27.49 -2.22 -8.63
CA LEU A 745 26.93 -1.01 -9.19
C LEU A 745 27.37 0.18 -8.34
N VAL A 746 28.01 1.18 -8.97
CA VAL A 746 28.50 2.37 -8.27
C VAL A 746 27.78 3.61 -8.80
N TYR A 747 27.19 4.38 -7.89
CA TYR A 747 26.74 5.74 -8.14
C TYR A 747 27.74 6.72 -7.53
N ASP A 748 28.54 7.35 -8.38
CA ASP A 748 29.56 8.31 -7.96
C ASP A 748 29.05 9.75 -8.18
N GLY A 749 29.24 10.63 -7.18
CA GLY A 749 28.91 12.05 -7.30
C GLY A 749 27.40 12.33 -7.39
N LEU A 750 26.59 11.63 -6.58
CA LEU A 750 25.13 11.77 -6.58
C LEU A 750 24.67 13.20 -6.34
N GLU A 751 25.42 13.99 -5.58
CA GLU A 751 25.17 15.41 -5.33
C GLU A 751 25.08 16.24 -6.61
N GLU A 752 25.91 15.97 -7.61
CA GLU A 752 25.92 16.70 -8.89
C GLU A 752 24.75 16.27 -9.78
N VAL A 753 24.37 14.99 -9.71
CA VAL A 753 23.20 14.47 -10.41
C VAL A 753 21.92 15.06 -9.81
N ILE A 754 21.82 15.11 -8.48
CA ILE A 754 20.70 15.72 -7.74
C ILE A 754 20.57 17.20 -8.08
N ALA A 755 21.70 17.93 -8.17
CA ALA A 755 21.71 19.32 -8.58
C ALA A 755 21.16 19.55 -10.00
N THR A 756 21.21 18.53 -10.86
CA THR A 756 20.76 18.61 -12.27
C THR A 756 19.32 18.11 -12.48
N ALA A 757 18.92 17.05 -11.78
CA ALA A 757 17.69 16.27 -12.04
C ALA A 757 16.60 16.40 -10.96
N SER A 758 16.90 16.99 -9.81
CA SER A 758 16.11 16.95 -8.56
C SER A 758 16.31 15.68 -7.73
N LEU A 759 16.23 15.82 -6.41
CA LEU A 759 16.36 14.70 -5.47
C LEU A 759 15.26 13.64 -5.66
N GLY A 760 14.04 14.07 -5.96
CA GLY A 760 12.90 13.15 -6.12
C GLY A 760 13.09 12.18 -7.28
N ASP A 761 13.58 12.67 -8.42
CA ASP A 761 13.82 11.84 -9.59
C ASP A 761 15.02 10.91 -9.41
N VAL A 762 16.09 11.39 -8.75
CA VAL A 762 17.25 10.55 -8.40
C VAL A 762 16.87 9.46 -7.41
N VAL A 763 16.07 9.76 -6.37
CA VAL A 763 15.58 8.76 -5.41
C VAL A 763 14.69 7.73 -6.09
N ARG A 764 13.76 8.15 -6.97
CA ARG A 764 12.90 7.22 -7.73
C ARG A 764 13.74 6.27 -8.59
N PHE A 765 14.77 6.80 -9.25
CA PHE A 765 15.70 6.00 -10.05
C PHE A 765 16.51 5.02 -9.19
N ILE A 766 17.14 5.51 -8.11
CA ILE A 766 17.97 4.69 -7.22
C ILE A 766 17.13 3.58 -6.59
N ARG A 767 15.91 3.86 -6.14
CA ARG A 767 15.00 2.85 -5.57
C ARG A 767 14.79 1.69 -6.55
N LYS A 768 14.29 1.98 -7.76
CA LYS A 768 14.06 0.97 -8.81
C LYS A 768 15.34 0.21 -9.16
N ALA A 769 16.47 0.91 -9.28
CA ALA A 769 17.73 0.29 -9.63
C ALA A 769 18.30 -0.59 -8.50
N ASN A 770 18.13 -0.19 -7.24
CA ASN A 770 18.55 -0.93 -6.05
C ASN A 770 17.67 -2.17 -5.86
N ASP A 771 16.35 -2.07 -6.05
CA ASP A 771 15.45 -3.22 -6.00
C ASP A 771 15.86 -4.28 -7.03
N MET A 772 16.16 -3.85 -8.26
CA MET A 772 16.66 -4.74 -9.31
C MET A 772 18.05 -5.32 -8.98
N ALA A 773 18.95 -4.54 -8.38
CA ALA A 773 20.28 -4.98 -7.98
C ALA A 773 20.21 -6.01 -6.84
N PHE A 774 19.35 -5.80 -5.86
CA PHE A 774 19.11 -6.69 -4.73
C PHE A 774 18.64 -8.08 -5.18
N VAL A 775 17.65 -8.15 -6.08
CA VAL A 775 17.15 -9.41 -6.65
C VAL A 775 18.25 -10.22 -7.34
N ASN A 776 19.27 -9.56 -7.90
CA ASN A 776 20.36 -10.20 -8.64
C ASN A 776 21.66 -10.36 -7.82
N GLY A 777 21.63 -10.08 -6.51
CA GLY A 777 22.82 -10.16 -5.64
C GLY A 777 23.94 -9.19 -6.03
N VAL A 778 23.60 -8.06 -6.65
CA VAL A 778 24.54 -7.00 -7.03
C VAL A 778 24.75 -6.07 -5.83
N THR A 779 26.02 -5.83 -5.47
CA THR A 779 26.38 -4.92 -4.40
C THR A 779 26.31 -3.48 -4.92
N VAL A 780 25.62 -2.60 -4.20
CA VAL A 780 25.43 -1.20 -4.62
C VAL A 780 26.27 -0.28 -3.75
N LEU A 781 26.99 0.66 -4.38
CA LEU A 781 27.78 1.69 -3.71
C LEU A 781 27.35 3.08 -4.17
N GLY A 782 26.70 3.86 -3.32
CA GLY A 782 26.47 5.29 -3.54
C GLY A 782 27.57 6.12 -2.90
N ARG A 783 28.04 7.19 -3.55
CA ARG A 783 28.94 8.17 -2.93
C ARG A 783 28.35 9.58 -3.00
N VAL A 784 28.43 10.28 -1.86
CA VAL A 784 28.08 11.70 -1.73
C VAL A 784 29.20 12.47 -1.07
N ALA A 785 29.51 13.67 -1.57
CA ALA A 785 30.45 14.59 -0.92
C ALA A 785 29.90 15.12 0.43
N PRO A 786 30.75 15.26 1.47
CA PRO A 786 30.30 15.69 2.79
C PRO A 786 29.76 17.12 2.76
N GLY A 787 28.52 17.30 3.25
CA GLY A 787 27.90 18.63 3.31
C GLY A 787 27.38 19.16 1.97
N ALA A 788 27.42 18.37 0.89
CA ALA A 788 26.86 18.75 -0.40
C ALA A 788 25.32 18.72 -0.42
N LEU A 789 24.70 17.90 0.44
CA LEU A 789 23.25 17.80 0.62
C LEU A 789 22.83 18.40 1.96
N THR A 790 21.62 18.98 2.01
CA THR A 790 21.01 19.39 3.28
C THR A 790 20.72 18.17 4.18
N PRO A 791 20.56 18.34 5.50
CA PRO A 791 20.30 17.21 6.40
C PRO A 791 19.06 16.37 6.01
N ASP A 792 18.01 17.02 5.50
CA ASP A 792 16.78 16.35 5.08
C ASP A 792 16.98 15.58 3.76
N GLU A 793 17.71 16.16 2.81
CA GLU A 793 18.07 15.49 1.54
C GLU A 793 18.99 14.30 1.77
N SER A 794 19.99 14.45 2.65
CA SER A 794 20.89 13.37 3.07
C SER A 794 20.11 12.24 3.74
N LYS A 795 19.14 12.56 4.61
CA LYS A 795 18.30 11.57 5.28
C LYS A 795 17.42 10.81 4.28
N ARG A 796 16.82 11.53 3.33
CA ARG A 796 15.99 10.93 2.29
C ARG A 796 16.79 10.02 1.36
N LEU A 797 18.00 10.43 0.97
CA LEU A 797 18.87 9.60 0.15
C LEU A 797 19.40 8.39 0.92
N SER A 798 19.76 8.53 2.20
CA SER A 798 20.24 7.42 3.03
C SER A 798 19.20 6.32 3.25
N ALA A 799 17.90 6.65 3.14
CA ALA A 799 16.82 5.68 3.28
C ALA A 799 16.74 4.69 2.10
N GLU A 800 17.41 4.97 0.97
CA GLU A 800 17.42 4.10 -0.21
C GLU A 800 18.60 3.11 -0.20
N PHE A 801 19.44 3.11 0.84
CA PHE A 801 20.57 2.20 1.00
C PHE A 801 20.45 1.46 2.34
N ASP A 802 20.93 0.22 2.41
CA ASP A 802 20.86 -0.61 3.63
C ASP A 802 21.72 -0.01 4.75
N GLU A 803 22.86 0.57 4.40
CA GLU A 803 23.81 1.11 5.36
C GLU A 803 24.45 2.42 4.89
N THR A 804 24.53 3.41 5.77
CA THR A 804 25.21 4.68 5.50
C THR A 804 26.50 4.79 6.31
N LEU A 805 27.59 5.06 5.60
CA LEU A 805 28.94 5.14 6.13
C LEU A 805 29.43 6.57 6.05
N ASP A 806 29.36 7.27 7.18
CA ASP A 806 29.93 8.60 7.29
C ASP A 806 31.43 8.51 7.53
N LEU A 807 32.18 8.71 6.45
CA LEU A 807 33.65 8.79 6.47
C LEU A 807 34.11 10.25 6.54
N ALA A 808 33.18 11.19 6.69
CA ALA A 808 33.45 12.59 6.92
C ALA A 808 33.43 12.90 8.41
N ALA A 809 34.47 13.54 8.92
CA ALA A 809 34.49 13.96 10.31
C ALA A 809 33.52 15.13 10.53
N ARG A 810 32.32 14.89 11.08
CA ARG A 810 31.46 15.95 11.63
C ARG A 810 31.64 16.02 13.15
N PHE A 811 32.29 17.09 13.63
CA PHE A 811 32.12 17.61 15.00
C PHE A 811 31.25 18.85 14.96
#